data_AF-A0A934BSM8-F1
#
_entry.id   AF-A0A934BSM8-F1
#
_cell.length_a   1.000
_cell.length_b   1.000
_cell.length_c   1.000
_cell.angle_alpha   90.00
_cell.angle_beta   90.00
_cell.angle_gamma   90.00
#
_symmetry.space_group_name_H-M   'P 1'
#
loop_
_entity.id
_entity.type
_entity.pdbx_description
1 polymer ?
#
loop_
_entity_poly.entity_id
_entity_poly.type
_entity_poly.pdbx_seq_one_letter_code
_entity_poly.pdbx_strand_id
1 'polypeptide(L)'
;MKMKNTRPTLAIVAMSLSLFCFGCADQAANGTKATPPAGAAQTAAAPASTDRFQPTLDSLKQYECPDWFRDAKFGIWAHWGPQAVPMDGDWYARGMYEPGNKHYKYHLEHYGHPSEFGYKDIIPLWKAEKWNPDRLMALYKKAGAKYFVSMGTHHDNFFLWKSKLHKWNAANMGPKRDVVADWQKAAKKHGLRFGVSEHLGASFTWFQSSHRADKEGPKAGVPYDGANPKWWDLYHFPAEPDDKAWYSTNPKWQQQWTAAIRELVDNYKPDLLYTDGVVPFGTNHIVGLTMIARLYNSNAARNKGKVDVVYNCKQKSDGRWVEDLERGIMPKIEPYPWQTDTSIGDWYYNRNWKFRPLSWVVHMLVDNVSKNGNLLLNVVQRPDGSLDAEVEQMLEQLAGWTAIHGEAIFGSRPWLVYGEGPVRARGGHFKEDFKYSSKDIRFTTKGATLYALALAWPQDGRITIRSLAKPAGPTVAITSGGGATVTAVVDLGNNITSVSLLGSYATLAWKQTADGLVVTLPAQKVSELTVGLKITGTDLKPVPFVQEFEPIRADDKGNFSLRADDADLHGSRIKQETKGVHTNIGFWDNASEWVSWKVKFDAPGKFKVSAQYATTHDGAEFAVELAGKRLNGKAPKTAGWDDFKGTGLGTIEITKPGEQLVTVRAKDPATWKAINLRAVRLQKM
;
A
#
# COMPACT_ATOMS: atom_id res chain seq x y z
N MET A 1 -40.88 -35.61 17.87
CA MET A 1 -40.05 -36.16 18.96
C MET A 1 -38.64 -35.61 18.78
N LYS A 2 -38.17 -34.75 19.70
CA LYS A 2 -36.89 -34.03 19.61
C LYS A 2 -35.72 -35.03 19.76
N MET A 3 -34.76 -35.03 18.84
CA MET A 3 -33.45 -35.65 19.06
C MET A 3 -32.35 -34.59 19.00
N LYS A 4 -31.65 -34.49 20.12
CA LYS A 4 -30.51 -33.62 20.40
C LYS A 4 -29.27 -34.20 19.71
N ASN A 5 -28.53 -33.37 18.98
CA ASN A 5 -27.18 -33.70 18.53
C ASN A 5 -26.17 -32.97 19.43
N THR A 6 -25.50 -33.75 20.28
CA THR A 6 -24.36 -33.37 21.11
C THR A 6 -23.07 -33.37 20.27
N ARG A 7 -22.33 -32.26 20.29
CA ARG A 7 -20.95 -32.17 19.78
C ARG A 7 -19.97 -32.58 20.88
N PRO A 8 -18.86 -33.29 20.58
CA PRO A 8 -17.81 -33.53 21.57
C PRO A 8 -16.85 -32.34 21.67
N THR A 9 -16.48 -32.03 22.91
CA THR A 9 -15.50 -31.00 23.30
C THR A 9 -14.11 -31.65 23.31
N LEU A 10 -13.14 -31.06 22.61
CA LEU A 10 -11.73 -31.48 22.67
C LEU A 10 -11.01 -30.60 23.70
N ALA A 11 -10.53 -31.23 24.77
CA ALA A 11 -9.74 -30.60 25.82
C ALA A 11 -8.29 -30.41 25.34
N ILE A 12 -7.78 -29.18 25.44
CA ILE A 12 -6.36 -28.86 25.23
C ILE A 12 -5.70 -28.77 26.60
N VAL A 13 -4.75 -29.68 26.85
CA VAL A 13 -3.86 -29.67 28.01
C VAL A 13 -2.77 -28.63 27.75
N ALA A 14 -2.73 -27.57 28.56
CA ALA A 14 -1.64 -26.60 28.58
C ALA A 14 -0.59 -27.06 29.60
N MET A 15 0.62 -27.35 29.12
CA MET A 15 1.77 -27.70 29.96
C MET A 15 2.58 -26.41 30.21
N SER A 16 2.51 -25.90 31.43
CA SER A 16 3.24 -24.73 31.92
C SER A 16 4.65 -25.12 32.36
N LEU A 17 5.68 -24.57 31.70
CA LEU A 17 7.07 -24.69 32.13
C LEU A 17 7.46 -23.42 32.92
N SER A 18 7.66 -23.59 34.22
CA SER A 18 8.19 -22.57 35.12
C SER A 18 9.71 -22.61 35.09
N LEU A 19 10.38 -21.48 34.83
CA LEU A 19 11.83 -21.38 34.97
C LEU A 19 12.18 -20.49 36.17
N PHE A 20 12.89 -21.10 37.11
CA PHE A 20 13.50 -20.51 38.29
C PHE A 20 14.54 -19.45 37.90
N CYS A 21 14.46 -18.25 38.50
CA CYS A 21 15.59 -17.33 38.57
C CYS A 21 16.30 -17.50 39.92
N PHE A 22 17.53 -18.00 39.87
CA PHE A 22 18.49 -17.91 40.98
C PHE A 22 19.01 -16.48 41.07
N GLY A 23 19.00 -15.96 42.30
CA GLY A 23 19.70 -14.72 42.64
C GLY A 23 21.21 -14.95 42.82
N CYS A 24 21.97 -13.89 42.62
CA CYS A 24 23.22 -13.64 43.33
C CYS A 24 23.30 -12.15 43.65
N ALA A 25 23.69 -11.89 44.89
CA ALA A 25 23.82 -10.58 45.52
C ALA A 25 25.25 -10.01 45.36
N ASP A 26 25.44 -8.84 45.97
CA ASP A 26 26.66 -8.04 46.20
C ASP A 26 27.07 -7.06 45.08
N GLN A 27 27.40 -5.78 45.36
CA GLN A 27 27.55 -5.03 46.61
C GLN A 27 27.49 -3.52 46.31
N ALA A 28 27.13 -2.75 47.33
CA ALA A 28 26.91 -1.30 47.29
C ALA A 28 28.20 -0.46 47.41
N ALA A 29 28.19 0.77 46.88
CA ALA A 29 28.92 1.91 47.44
C ALA A 29 28.31 3.27 47.00
N ASN A 30 27.61 3.90 47.95
CA ASN A 30 27.41 5.33 48.26
C ASN A 30 27.54 6.45 47.21
N GLY A 31 26.56 7.37 47.23
CA GLY A 31 26.78 8.76 46.84
C GLY A 31 25.55 9.65 46.67
N THR A 32 25.05 10.21 47.78
CA THR A 32 24.22 11.44 47.91
C THR A 32 22.74 11.44 47.50
N LYS A 33 21.91 11.64 48.53
CA LYS A 33 20.46 11.92 48.52
C LYS A 33 20.19 13.36 48.05
N ALA A 34 19.22 13.54 47.16
CA ALA A 34 18.50 14.80 46.98
C ALA A 34 17.01 14.55 47.24
N THR A 35 16.46 15.28 48.21
CA THR A 35 15.04 15.29 48.57
C THR A 35 14.24 16.04 47.50
N PRO A 36 13.12 15.51 46.98
CA PRO A 36 12.26 16.28 46.09
C PRO A 36 11.34 17.22 46.89
N PRO A 37 11.02 18.42 46.39
CA PRO A 37 10.11 19.33 47.06
C PRO A 37 8.67 18.82 46.99
N ALA A 38 7.95 18.99 48.10
CA ALA A 38 6.53 18.72 48.23
C ALA A 38 5.71 19.73 47.40
N GLY A 39 4.79 19.23 46.58
CA GLY A 39 3.82 20.08 45.86
C GLY A 39 3.39 19.54 44.50
N ALA A 40 3.00 18.26 44.40
CA ALA A 40 2.25 17.76 43.26
C ALA A 40 0.80 17.55 43.70
N ALA A 41 -0.08 18.46 43.30
CA ALA A 41 -1.52 18.23 43.38
C ALA A 41 -1.83 16.96 42.60
N GLN A 42 -2.36 15.94 43.28
CA GLN A 42 -2.92 14.76 42.65
C GLN A 42 -4.07 15.21 41.76
N THR A 43 -3.85 15.26 40.45
CA THR A 43 -4.93 15.29 39.48
C THR A 43 -5.67 13.96 39.61
N ALA A 44 -6.87 14.02 40.15
CA ALA A 44 -7.77 12.88 40.19
C ALA A 44 -7.87 12.28 38.79
N ALA A 45 -7.51 11.00 38.65
CA ALA A 45 -7.65 10.27 37.40
C ALA A 45 -9.12 10.32 36.97
N ALA A 46 -9.38 10.82 35.76
CA ALA A 46 -10.70 10.71 35.14
C ALA A 46 -11.14 9.24 35.16
N PRO A 47 -12.43 8.93 35.42
CA PRO A 47 -12.91 7.56 35.45
C PRO A 47 -12.56 6.86 34.12
N ALA A 48 -12.01 5.65 34.20
CA ALA A 48 -11.68 4.86 33.04
C ALA A 48 -12.93 4.73 32.15
N SER A 49 -12.82 5.14 30.89
CA SER A 49 -13.90 5.01 29.91
C SER A 49 -14.33 3.54 29.82
N THR A 50 -15.64 3.30 29.82
CA THR A 50 -16.25 1.97 29.60
C THR A 50 -16.31 1.59 28.12
N ASP A 51 -15.76 2.43 27.23
CA ASP A 51 -15.78 2.18 25.80
C ASP A 51 -14.89 0.99 25.42
N ARG A 52 -15.34 0.22 24.43
CA ARG A 52 -14.62 -0.96 23.91
C ARG A 52 -13.23 -0.61 23.38
N PHE A 53 -13.15 0.47 22.60
CA PHE A 53 -11.90 0.96 22.03
C PHE A 53 -11.39 2.14 22.86
N GLN A 54 -10.19 1.98 23.41
CA GLN A 54 -9.42 3.03 24.10
C GLN A 54 -8.39 3.62 23.14
N PRO A 55 -7.91 4.86 23.35
CA PRO A 55 -6.98 5.54 22.46
C PRO A 55 -5.52 5.03 22.63
N THR A 56 -5.33 3.72 22.55
CA THR A 56 -4.03 3.04 22.66
C THR A 56 -3.88 2.04 21.52
N LEU A 57 -2.64 1.84 21.06
CA LEU A 57 -2.37 0.89 19.97
C LEU A 57 -2.85 -0.52 20.29
N ASP A 58 -2.70 -0.97 21.55
CA ASP A 58 -3.13 -2.31 21.96
C ASP A 58 -4.64 -2.46 21.99
N SER A 59 -5.38 -1.44 22.47
CA SER A 59 -6.84 -1.51 22.46
C SER A 59 -7.40 -1.53 21.03
N LEU A 60 -6.78 -0.81 20.10
CA LEU A 60 -7.22 -0.78 18.69
C LEU A 60 -6.99 -2.11 17.94
N LYS A 61 -6.16 -3.04 18.43
CA LYS A 61 -6.00 -4.38 17.83
C LYS A 61 -7.27 -5.24 17.91
N GLN A 62 -8.27 -4.80 18.66
CA GLN A 62 -9.61 -5.41 18.65
C GLN A 62 -10.40 -5.12 17.37
N TYR A 63 -9.86 -4.30 16.45
CA TYR A 63 -10.47 -3.98 15.18
C TYR A 63 -10.43 -5.18 14.23
N GLU A 64 -11.52 -5.39 13.52
CA GLU A 64 -11.59 -6.35 12.42
C GLU A 64 -12.07 -5.61 11.19
N CYS A 65 -11.31 -5.71 10.09
CA CYS A 65 -11.69 -5.09 8.83
C CYS A 65 -13.03 -5.69 8.35
N PRO A 66 -14.05 -4.86 8.08
CA PRO A 66 -15.38 -5.36 7.75
C PRO A 66 -15.40 -6.08 6.39
N ASP A 67 -16.18 -7.16 6.31
CA ASP A 67 -16.25 -7.99 5.11
C ASP A 67 -16.66 -7.21 3.86
N TRP A 68 -17.51 -6.18 3.98
CA TRP A 68 -17.90 -5.36 2.84
C TRP A 68 -16.68 -4.73 2.15
N PHE A 69 -15.68 -4.30 2.91
CA PHE A 69 -14.47 -3.69 2.36
C PHE A 69 -13.60 -4.76 1.70
N ARG A 70 -13.44 -5.91 2.38
CA ARG A 70 -12.70 -7.05 1.86
C ARG A 70 -13.34 -7.62 0.59
N ASP A 71 -14.65 -7.51 0.43
CA ASP A 71 -15.40 -7.98 -0.74
C ASP A 71 -15.43 -6.96 -1.87
N ALA A 72 -15.30 -5.67 -1.52
CA ALA A 72 -15.44 -4.54 -2.44
C ALA A 72 -14.37 -4.49 -3.53
N LYS A 73 -13.09 -4.70 -3.17
CA LYS A 73 -11.90 -4.70 -4.05
C LYS A 73 -11.56 -3.42 -4.80
N PHE A 74 -12.57 -2.71 -5.30
CA PHE A 74 -12.42 -1.56 -6.17
C PHE A 74 -13.32 -0.43 -5.73
N GLY A 75 -12.72 0.74 -5.51
CA GLY A 75 -13.40 1.99 -5.24
C GLY A 75 -12.90 3.11 -6.13
N ILE A 76 -13.71 4.16 -6.26
CA ILE A 76 -13.35 5.37 -7.01
C ILE A 76 -13.25 6.54 -6.03
N TRP A 77 -12.25 7.38 -6.25
CA TRP A 77 -12.02 8.61 -5.50
C TRP A 77 -12.22 9.84 -6.38
N ALA A 78 -12.80 10.88 -5.81
CA ALA A 78 -12.76 12.23 -6.36
C ALA A 78 -11.85 13.12 -5.50
N HIS A 79 -10.56 13.13 -5.81
CA HIS A 79 -9.58 14.08 -5.26
C HIS A 79 -9.74 15.44 -5.96
N TRP A 80 -10.77 16.18 -5.53
CA TRP A 80 -11.32 17.32 -6.25
C TRP A 80 -11.67 18.45 -5.28
N GLY A 81 -11.73 19.68 -5.78
CA GLY A 81 -11.77 20.89 -4.96
C GLY A 81 -11.24 22.11 -5.72
N PRO A 82 -11.10 23.28 -5.08
CA PRO A 82 -10.73 24.51 -5.77
C PRO A 82 -9.34 24.50 -6.43
N GLN A 83 -8.42 23.64 -5.97
CA GLN A 83 -7.14 23.43 -6.66
C GLN A 83 -7.28 22.90 -8.09
N ALA A 84 -8.47 22.42 -8.50
CA ALA A 84 -8.73 22.03 -9.88
C ALA A 84 -8.86 23.23 -10.84
N VAL A 85 -9.17 24.43 -10.34
CA VAL A 85 -9.43 25.63 -11.16
C VAL A 85 -8.28 25.97 -12.12
N PRO A 86 -7.02 26.00 -11.69
CA PRO A 86 -5.89 26.34 -12.57
C PRO A 86 -5.61 25.25 -13.62
N MET A 87 -6.13 24.03 -13.42
CA MET A 87 -5.89 22.85 -14.26
C MET A 87 -4.40 22.51 -14.43
N ASP A 88 -3.60 22.71 -13.38
CA ASP A 88 -2.13 22.57 -13.42
C ASP A 88 -1.55 21.54 -12.43
N GLY A 89 -2.41 20.66 -11.89
CA GLY A 89 -2.02 19.53 -11.06
C GLY A 89 -2.10 19.75 -9.55
N ASP A 90 -1.60 18.77 -8.80
CA ASP A 90 -1.76 18.71 -7.35
C ASP A 90 -0.89 19.74 -6.61
N TRP A 91 -1.29 20.08 -5.38
CA TRP A 91 -0.58 21.02 -4.50
C TRP A 91 -0.45 22.45 -5.04
N TYR A 92 -1.30 22.84 -6.00
CA TYR A 92 -1.31 24.20 -6.54
C TYR A 92 -1.45 25.26 -5.44
N ALA A 93 -2.33 25.03 -4.45
CA ALA A 93 -2.59 25.99 -3.37
C ALA A 93 -1.33 26.37 -2.59
N ARG A 94 -0.34 25.47 -2.48
CA ARG A 94 0.95 25.76 -1.87
C ARG A 94 1.96 26.27 -2.89
N GLY A 95 2.06 25.59 -4.02
CA GLY A 95 3.10 25.85 -5.02
C GLY A 95 3.00 27.26 -5.62
N MET A 96 1.80 27.85 -5.64
CA MET A 96 1.59 29.23 -6.09
C MET A 96 2.26 30.28 -5.19
N TYR A 97 2.74 29.93 -4.00
CA TYR A 97 3.45 30.81 -3.07
C TYR A 97 4.97 30.52 -2.98
N GLU A 98 5.49 29.66 -3.84
CA GLU A 98 6.89 29.23 -3.79
C GLU A 98 7.65 29.71 -5.05
N PRO A 99 8.40 30.82 -4.97
CA PRO A 99 9.22 31.27 -6.08
C PRO A 99 10.16 30.16 -6.58
N GLY A 100 10.17 29.94 -7.90
CA GLY A 100 10.86 28.81 -8.55
C GLY A 100 10.00 27.55 -8.77
N ASN A 101 8.81 27.47 -8.16
CA ASN A 101 7.83 26.43 -8.46
C ASN A 101 7.10 26.74 -9.78
N LYS A 102 6.76 25.70 -10.57
CA LYS A 102 5.98 25.85 -11.80
C LYS A 102 4.62 26.51 -11.56
N HIS A 103 3.97 26.22 -10.43
CA HIS A 103 2.67 26.78 -10.09
C HIS A 103 2.75 28.28 -9.81
N TYR A 104 3.82 28.74 -9.14
CA TYR A 104 4.08 30.17 -8.91
C TYR A 104 4.22 30.91 -10.25
N LYS A 105 5.05 30.40 -11.16
CA LYS A 105 5.22 31.00 -12.50
C LYS A 105 3.88 31.06 -13.26
N TYR A 106 3.15 29.94 -13.29
CA TYR A 106 1.84 29.89 -13.92
C TYR A 106 0.86 30.90 -13.30
N HIS A 107 0.87 31.03 -11.97
CA HIS A 107 0.01 31.94 -11.24
C HIS A 107 0.28 33.41 -11.60
N LEU A 108 1.56 33.81 -11.63
CA LEU A 108 1.95 35.16 -12.06
C LEU A 108 1.45 35.49 -13.46
N GLU A 109 1.58 34.56 -14.40
CA GLU A 109 1.22 34.76 -15.80
C GLU A 109 -0.29 34.84 -16.03
N HIS A 110 -1.10 34.17 -15.20
CA HIS A 110 -2.55 34.00 -15.45
C HIS A 110 -3.46 34.78 -14.49
N TYR A 111 -3.00 35.01 -13.26
CA TYR A 111 -3.81 35.61 -12.19
C TYR A 111 -3.15 36.85 -11.59
N GLY A 112 -1.81 36.88 -11.54
CA GLY A 112 -1.04 37.98 -10.96
C GLY A 112 -0.23 37.55 -9.73
N HIS A 113 0.35 38.52 -9.03
CA HIS A 113 1.21 38.23 -7.88
C HIS A 113 0.40 37.69 -6.69
N PRO A 114 0.88 36.66 -5.94
CA PRO A 114 0.15 36.06 -4.82
C PRO A 114 -0.21 37.00 -3.67
N SER A 115 0.42 38.17 -3.58
CA SER A 115 0.03 39.24 -2.63
C SER A 115 -1.24 39.99 -3.04
N GLU A 116 -1.61 39.95 -4.31
CA GLU A 116 -2.74 40.69 -4.90
C GLU A 116 -3.88 39.73 -5.25
N PHE A 117 -3.53 38.62 -5.91
CA PHE A 117 -4.45 37.53 -6.22
C PHE A 117 -3.89 36.25 -5.59
N GLY A 118 -4.51 35.76 -4.53
CA GLY A 118 -4.05 34.56 -3.81
C GLY A 118 -5.06 33.43 -3.86
N TYR A 119 -4.82 32.35 -3.11
CA TYR A 119 -5.66 31.16 -3.15
C TYR A 119 -7.11 31.44 -2.72
N LYS A 120 -7.32 32.39 -1.80
CA LYS A 120 -8.65 32.90 -1.40
C LYS A 120 -9.47 33.41 -2.59
N ASP A 121 -8.81 33.88 -3.65
CA ASP A 121 -9.44 34.41 -4.86
C ASP A 121 -9.65 33.33 -5.93
N ILE A 122 -8.90 32.22 -5.85
CA ILE A 122 -9.14 31.01 -6.65
C ILE A 122 -10.40 30.27 -6.17
N ILE A 123 -10.64 30.21 -4.85
CA ILE A 123 -11.76 29.46 -4.25
C ILE A 123 -13.13 29.81 -4.88
N PRO A 124 -13.52 31.10 -5.03
CA PRO A 124 -14.80 31.47 -5.64
C PRO A 124 -14.94 31.11 -7.11
N LEU A 125 -13.84 30.84 -7.83
CA LEU A 125 -13.87 30.47 -9.24
C LEU A 125 -14.28 29.00 -9.46
N TRP A 126 -14.15 28.16 -8.42
CA TRP A 126 -14.54 26.76 -8.50
C TRP A 126 -16.06 26.60 -8.35
N LYS A 127 -16.81 26.59 -9.45
CA LYS A 127 -18.28 26.60 -9.42
C LYS A 127 -18.94 25.24 -9.70
N ALA A 128 -18.19 24.26 -10.21
CA ALA A 128 -18.70 22.91 -10.49
C ALA A 128 -19.93 22.88 -11.41
N GLU A 129 -19.95 23.71 -12.45
CA GLU A 129 -21.16 24.04 -13.23
C GLU A 129 -21.78 22.84 -13.98
N LYS A 130 -20.96 21.85 -14.33
CA LYS A 130 -21.39 20.62 -15.03
C LYS A 130 -21.41 19.41 -14.12
N TRP A 131 -21.19 19.60 -12.82
CA TRP A 131 -21.04 18.49 -11.89
C TRP A 131 -22.38 17.79 -11.61
N ASN A 132 -22.47 16.55 -12.08
CA ASN A 132 -23.62 15.66 -11.88
C ASN A 132 -23.18 14.39 -11.14
N PRO A 133 -23.27 14.35 -9.79
CA PRO A 133 -22.83 13.21 -9.01
C PRO A 133 -23.66 11.94 -9.27
N ASP A 134 -24.93 12.06 -9.63
CA ASP A 134 -25.78 10.91 -9.93
C ASP A 134 -25.34 10.17 -11.21
N ARG A 135 -25.06 10.93 -12.27
CA ARG A 135 -24.53 10.40 -13.54
C ARG A 135 -23.18 9.73 -13.31
N LEU A 136 -22.26 10.42 -12.63
CA LEU A 136 -20.92 9.91 -12.38
C LEU A 136 -20.96 8.64 -11.51
N MET A 137 -21.79 8.61 -10.48
CA MET A 137 -21.95 7.42 -9.64
C MET A 137 -22.53 6.22 -10.42
N ALA A 138 -23.48 6.44 -11.32
CA ALA A 138 -24.01 5.39 -12.20
C ALA A 138 -22.91 4.80 -13.09
N LEU A 139 -22.07 5.66 -13.69
CA LEU A 139 -20.92 5.25 -14.49
C LEU A 139 -19.90 4.47 -13.66
N TYR A 140 -19.53 4.98 -12.48
CA TYR A 140 -18.56 4.35 -11.57
C TYR A 140 -19.03 2.98 -11.09
N LYS A 141 -20.32 2.84 -10.75
CA LYS A 141 -20.94 1.54 -10.44
C LYS A 141 -20.83 0.58 -11.62
N LYS A 142 -21.15 1.04 -12.83
CA LYS A 142 -21.07 0.23 -14.05
C LYS A 142 -19.63 -0.23 -14.32
N ALA A 143 -18.65 0.64 -14.09
CA ALA A 143 -17.22 0.32 -14.15
C ALA A 143 -16.77 -0.69 -13.08
N GLY A 144 -17.58 -0.93 -12.06
CA GLY A 144 -17.35 -1.98 -11.05
C GLY A 144 -17.15 -1.47 -9.62
N ALA A 145 -17.09 -0.16 -9.40
CA ALA A 145 -16.84 0.39 -8.07
C ALA A 145 -17.90 -0.10 -7.06
N LYS A 146 -17.44 -0.51 -5.88
CA LYS A 146 -18.29 -0.94 -4.75
C LYS A 146 -18.33 0.10 -3.63
N TYR A 147 -17.38 1.02 -3.63
CA TYR A 147 -17.35 2.16 -2.75
C TYR A 147 -16.85 3.40 -3.49
N PHE A 148 -17.25 4.56 -3.00
CA PHE A 148 -16.83 5.86 -3.50
C PHE A 148 -16.27 6.69 -2.35
N VAL A 149 -15.16 7.37 -2.57
CA VAL A 149 -14.55 8.30 -1.61
C VAL A 149 -14.67 9.72 -2.14
N SER A 150 -15.25 10.62 -1.34
CA SER A 150 -15.23 12.06 -1.60
C SER A 150 -14.03 12.69 -0.92
N MET A 151 -13.40 13.69 -1.54
CA MET A 151 -12.57 14.62 -0.78
C MET A 151 -13.46 15.39 0.23
N GLY A 152 -13.05 15.40 1.49
CA GLY A 152 -13.61 16.25 2.54
C GLY A 152 -12.84 17.56 2.65
N THR A 153 -11.52 17.48 2.75
CA THR A 153 -10.61 18.64 2.67
C THR A 153 -9.23 18.15 2.28
N HIS A 154 -8.56 18.89 1.41
CA HIS A 154 -7.15 18.67 1.13
C HIS A 154 -6.29 19.45 2.15
N HIS A 155 -4.99 19.61 1.90
CA HIS A 155 -4.09 20.44 2.71
C HIS A 155 -4.37 21.94 2.64
N ASP A 156 -5.27 22.38 1.76
CA ASP A 156 -5.60 23.78 1.50
C ASP A 156 -6.63 24.37 2.48
N ASN A 157 -7.04 23.59 3.49
CA ASN A 157 -7.98 23.99 4.54
C ASN A 157 -9.32 24.53 4.02
N PHE A 158 -9.77 24.06 2.86
CA PHE A 158 -11.09 24.36 2.32
C PHE A 158 -12.00 23.15 2.43
N PHE A 159 -13.10 23.28 3.17
CA PHE A 159 -13.98 22.16 3.47
C PHE A 159 -14.99 21.94 2.34
N LEU A 160 -15.03 20.74 1.79
CA LEU A 160 -16.01 20.36 0.76
C LEU A 160 -17.39 20.00 1.34
N TRP A 161 -17.54 20.08 2.65
CA TRP A 161 -18.79 19.83 3.35
C TRP A 161 -19.39 21.11 3.95
N LYS A 162 -20.68 21.10 4.28
CA LYS A 162 -21.32 22.23 4.95
C LYS A 162 -20.89 22.30 6.43
N SER A 163 -19.80 23.02 6.70
CA SER A 163 -19.30 23.22 8.05
C SER A 163 -19.97 24.39 8.76
N LYS A 164 -20.25 24.22 10.06
CA LYS A 164 -20.63 25.30 10.98
C LYS A 164 -19.41 25.89 11.70
N LEU A 165 -18.30 25.15 11.73
CA LEU A 165 -17.07 25.53 12.41
C LEU A 165 -16.14 26.37 11.53
N HIS A 166 -16.21 26.18 10.22
CA HIS A 166 -15.28 26.81 9.27
C HIS A 166 -16.02 27.48 8.12
N LYS A 167 -15.81 28.78 7.93
CA LYS A 167 -16.54 29.57 6.92
C LYS A 167 -16.09 29.28 5.49
N TRP A 168 -14.85 28.82 5.32
CA TRP A 168 -14.25 28.44 4.04
C TRP A 168 -14.68 27.04 3.65
N ASN A 169 -15.89 26.96 3.08
CA ASN A 169 -16.45 25.69 2.66
C ASN A 169 -17.29 25.80 1.38
N ALA A 170 -17.48 24.66 0.70
CA ALA A 170 -18.15 24.57 -0.60
C ALA A 170 -19.66 24.92 -0.55
N ALA A 171 -20.30 24.86 0.61
CA ALA A 171 -21.68 25.33 0.76
C ALA A 171 -21.74 26.87 0.81
N ASN A 172 -20.71 27.50 1.38
CA ASN A 172 -20.60 28.94 1.52
C ASN A 172 -19.95 29.64 0.32
N MET A 173 -19.11 28.95 -0.45
CA MET A 173 -18.31 29.53 -1.55
C MET A 173 -18.23 28.57 -2.73
N GLY A 174 -17.70 29.02 -3.86
CA GLY A 174 -17.52 28.18 -5.05
C GLY A 174 -18.85 27.61 -5.55
N PRO A 175 -19.09 26.28 -5.46
CA PRO A 175 -20.29 25.66 -6.01
C PRO A 175 -21.57 25.96 -5.23
N LYS A 176 -21.47 26.52 -4.01
CA LYS A 176 -22.60 26.74 -3.09
C LYS A 176 -23.41 25.48 -2.82
N ARG A 177 -22.70 24.34 -2.74
CA ARG A 177 -23.24 22.99 -2.54
C ARG A 177 -22.44 22.26 -1.48
N ASP A 178 -23.14 21.43 -0.71
CA ASP A 178 -22.48 20.47 0.17
C ASP A 178 -21.99 19.28 -0.68
N VAL A 179 -20.74 19.36 -1.13
CA VAL A 179 -20.17 18.41 -2.10
C VAL A 179 -20.11 17.00 -1.49
N VAL A 180 -19.73 16.89 -0.21
CA VAL A 180 -19.70 15.62 0.52
C VAL A 180 -21.11 15.02 0.63
N ALA A 181 -22.12 15.82 0.98
CA ALA A 181 -23.52 15.33 1.07
C ALA A 181 -24.06 14.86 -0.28
N ASP A 182 -23.78 15.61 -1.35
CA ASP A 182 -24.29 15.32 -2.69
C ASP A 182 -23.66 14.04 -3.26
N TRP A 183 -22.36 13.83 -3.04
CA TRP A 183 -21.71 12.56 -3.36
C TRP A 183 -22.27 11.41 -2.54
N GLN A 184 -22.46 11.61 -1.22
CA GLN A 184 -23.04 10.59 -0.36
C GLN A 184 -24.43 10.16 -0.81
N LYS A 185 -25.29 11.13 -1.16
CA LYS A 185 -26.65 10.88 -1.65
C LYS A 185 -26.61 10.05 -2.93
N ALA A 186 -25.73 10.38 -3.87
CA ALA A 186 -25.55 9.63 -5.10
C ALA A 186 -25.03 8.20 -4.81
N ALA A 187 -23.99 8.04 -3.99
CA ALA A 187 -23.44 6.74 -3.63
C ALA A 187 -24.51 5.82 -3.02
N LYS A 188 -25.28 6.33 -2.05
CA LYS A 188 -26.40 5.60 -1.43
C LYS A 188 -27.47 5.21 -2.43
N LYS A 189 -27.87 6.13 -3.32
CA LYS A 189 -28.88 5.86 -4.37
C LYS A 189 -28.43 4.71 -5.29
N HIS A 190 -27.14 4.63 -5.61
CA HIS A 190 -26.59 3.58 -6.47
C HIS A 190 -26.15 2.33 -5.71
N GLY A 191 -26.25 2.31 -4.38
CA GLY A 191 -25.90 1.16 -3.54
C GLY A 191 -24.39 0.97 -3.37
N LEU A 192 -23.60 2.04 -3.47
CA LEU A 192 -22.17 2.03 -3.14
C LEU A 192 -21.96 2.44 -1.68
N ARG A 193 -20.96 1.85 -1.04
CA ARG A 193 -20.44 2.34 0.24
C ARG A 193 -19.80 3.71 0.06
N PHE A 194 -19.88 4.56 1.07
CA PHE A 194 -19.43 5.95 0.97
C PHE A 194 -18.34 6.28 1.97
N GLY A 195 -17.20 6.75 1.47
CA GLY A 195 -16.08 7.23 2.26
C GLY A 195 -15.82 8.72 2.09
N VAL A 196 -15.03 9.26 3.02
CA VAL A 196 -14.48 10.62 2.92
C VAL A 196 -12.99 10.58 3.22
N SER A 197 -12.19 11.26 2.40
CA SER A 197 -10.78 11.51 2.66
C SER A 197 -10.56 12.90 3.25
N GLU A 198 -9.66 13.00 4.21
CA GLU A 198 -9.21 14.26 4.80
C GLU A 198 -7.69 14.29 4.87
N HIS A 199 -7.13 15.43 4.52
CA HIS A 199 -5.70 15.69 4.52
C HIS A 199 -5.38 16.86 5.46
N LEU A 200 -6.29 17.13 6.40
CA LEU A 200 -6.33 18.37 7.16
C LEU A 200 -5.15 18.44 8.10
N GLY A 201 -4.77 17.33 8.75
CA GLY A 201 -3.77 17.32 9.82
C GLY A 201 -2.45 18.01 9.48
N ALA A 202 -2.00 17.90 8.21
CA ALA A 202 -0.77 18.51 7.71
C ALA A 202 -0.92 19.96 7.23
N SER A 203 -2.15 20.44 7.07
CA SER A 203 -2.47 21.74 6.50
C SER A 203 -1.77 22.90 7.21
N PHE A 204 -1.64 22.85 8.55
CA PHE A 204 -1.05 23.93 9.34
C PHE A 204 0.35 24.33 8.89
N THR A 205 1.29 23.39 8.85
CA THR A 205 2.68 23.65 8.42
C THR A 205 2.81 23.67 6.90
N TRP A 206 2.01 22.85 6.19
CA TRP A 206 2.02 22.78 4.73
C TRP A 206 1.67 24.13 4.09
N PHE A 207 0.72 24.88 4.67
CA PHE A 207 0.25 26.13 4.08
C PHE A 207 1.06 27.37 4.49
N GLN A 208 2.09 27.24 5.32
CA GLN A 208 2.92 28.36 5.79
C GLN A 208 3.72 29.05 4.66
N SER A 209 3.80 28.44 3.46
CA SER A 209 4.34 29.14 2.28
C SER A 209 3.56 30.42 1.96
N SER A 210 2.24 30.45 2.23
CA SER A 210 1.36 31.60 2.03
C SER A 210 1.64 32.79 2.95
N HIS A 211 2.47 32.62 4.00
CA HIS A 211 2.85 33.70 4.93
C HIS A 211 4.13 34.43 4.50
N ARG A 212 4.75 34.00 3.39
CA ARG A 212 6.05 34.51 2.93
C ARG A 212 5.89 35.74 2.04
N ALA A 213 7.00 36.15 1.44
CA ALA A 213 7.11 37.15 0.40
C ALA A 213 8.17 36.69 -0.60
N ASP A 214 8.15 37.25 -1.80
CA ASP A 214 9.27 37.16 -2.74
C ASP A 214 10.55 37.70 -2.10
N LYS A 215 11.69 37.09 -2.41
CA LYS A 215 13.02 37.60 -1.99
C LYS A 215 13.61 38.61 -2.99
N GLU A 216 13.18 38.54 -4.23
CA GLU A 216 13.73 39.28 -5.37
C GLU A 216 12.61 39.71 -6.31
N GLY A 217 12.91 40.61 -7.25
CA GLY A 217 11.94 41.09 -8.23
C GLY A 217 11.05 42.25 -7.74
N PRO A 218 10.09 42.71 -8.58
CA PRO A 218 9.33 43.93 -8.33
C PRO A 218 8.44 43.94 -7.09
N LYS A 219 8.13 42.77 -6.53
CA LYS A 219 7.33 42.58 -5.31
C LYS A 219 8.15 41.99 -4.15
N ALA A 220 9.47 42.06 -4.22
CA ALA A 220 10.35 41.60 -3.14
C ALA A 220 9.95 42.23 -1.80
N GLY A 221 9.83 41.39 -0.76
CA GLY A 221 9.44 41.80 0.59
C GLY A 221 7.96 42.15 0.79
N VAL A 222 7.13 42.14 -0.27
CA VAL A 222 5.68 42.33 -0.14
C VAL A 222 5.06 41.02 0.34
N PRO A 223 4.44 40.98 1.54
CA PRO A 223 3.83 39.76 2.05
C PRO A 223 2.72 39.24 1.15
N TYR A 224 2.65 37.93 0.98
CA TYR A 224 1.52 37.29 0.32
C TYR A 224 0.24 37.39 1.19
N ASP A 225 -0.89 37.03 0.61
CA ASP A 225 -2.18 37.21 1.27
C ASP A 225 -2.39 36.34 2.53
N GLY A 226 -1.68 35.22 2.66
CA GLY A 226 -1.70 34.37 3.85
C GLY A 226 -1.07 35.02 5.09
N ALA A 227 -0.18 35.99 4.90
CA ALA A 227 0.37 36.78 6.01
C ALA A 227 -0.67 37.73 6.63
N ASN A 228 -1.79 37.99 5.96
CA ASN A 228 -2.83 38.88 6.46
C ASN A 228 -3.72 38.18 7.52
N PRO A 229 -3.79 38.68 8.76
CA PRO A 229 -4.59 38.07 9.83
C PRO A 229 -6.08 37.91 9.52
N LYS A 230 -6.62 38.71 8.61
CA LYS A 230 -8.01 38.61 8.13
C LYS A 230 -8.34 37.23 7.55
N TRP A 231 -7.34 36.53 7.01
CA TRP A 231 -7.49 35.29 6.26
C TRP A 231 -6.84 34.08 6.95
N TRP A 232 -6.39 34.21 8.20
CA TRP A 232 -5.80 33.11 8.96
C TRP A 232 -6.75 31.96 9.28
N ASP A 233 -8.05 32.16 9.14
CA ASP A 233 -8.96 31.02 9.21
C ASP A 233 -8.78 30.08 8.01
N LEU A 234 -8.45 30.59 6.81
CA LEU A 234 -8.03 29.77 5.67
C LEU A 234 -6.56 29.36 5.76
N TYR A 235 -5.64 30.31 5.90
CA TYR A 235 -4.20 30.09 5.76
C TYR A 235 -3.48 29.64 7.04
N HIS A 236 -4.26 29.40 8.10
CA HIS A 236 -3.77 29.24 9.47
C HIS A 236 -3.08 30.49 10.01
N PHE A 237 -2.93 30.55 11.33
CA PHE A 237 -2.05 31.51 11.97
C PHE A 237 -0.57 31.13 11.74
N PRO A 238 0.39 32.07 11.88
CA PRO A 238 1.80 31.78 11.69
C PRO A 238 2.27 30.66 12.62
N ALA A 239 3.01 29.70 12.07
CA ALA A 239 3.65 28.65 12.84
C ALA A 239 4.86 29.20 13.62
N GLU A 240 5.19 28.56 14.73
CA GLU A 240 6.44 28.83 15.44
C GLU A 240 7.65 28.51 14.53
N PRO A 241 8.78 29.23 14.65
CA PRO A 241 9.92 29.06 13.73
C PRO A 241 10.49 27.63 13.64
N ASP A 242 10.32 26.81 14.67
CA ASP A 242 10.76 25.41 14.76
C ASP A 242 9.67 24.38 14.42
N ASP A 243 8.40 24.79 14.26
CA ASP A 243 7.29 23.93 13.88
C ASP A 243 7.27 23.66 12.36
N LYS A 244 8.15 22.76 11.95
CA LYS A 244 8.35 22.37 10.53
C LYS A 244 7.92 20.94 10.23
N ALA A 245 7.39 20.23 11.23
CA ALA A 245 6.98 18.84 11.09
C ALA A 245 5.76 18.72 10.17
N TRP A 246 5.59 17.54 9.55
CA TRP A 246 4.40 17.26 8.75
C TRP A 246 3.11 17.41 9.55
N TYR A 247 3.11 16.94 10.81
CA TYR A 247 2.05 17.23 11.77
C TYR A 247 2.58 18.12 12.87
N SER A 248 1.98 19.30 13.00
CA SER A 248 2.33 20.28 14.01
C SER A 248 2.07 19.76 15.44
N THR A 249 2.96 20.14 16.36
CA THR A 249 2.78 19.90 17.80
C THR A 249 1.92 20.98 18.47
N ASN A 250 1.45 21.97 17.72
CA ASN A 250 0.66 23.08 18.24
C ASN A 250 -0.70 22.59 18.79
N PRO A 251 -0.98 22.79 20.10
CA PRO A 251 -2.19 22.25 20.72
C PRO A 251 -3.47 22.92 20.21
N LYS A 252 -3.41 24.21 19.84
CA LYS A 252 -4.56 24.92 19.26
C LYS A 252 -4.93 24.32 17.91
N TRP A 253 -3.93 24.03 17.07
CA TRP A 253 -4.16 23.36 15.79
C TRP A 253 -4.75 21.96 15.97
N GLN A 254 -4.20 21.16 16.89
CA GLN A 254 -4.70 19.82 17.17
C GLN A 254 -6.17 19.82 17.64
N GLN A 255 -6.57 20.81 18.43
CA GLN A 255 -7.97 21.00 18.84
C GLN A 255 -8.87 21.39 17.67
N GLN A 256 -8.41 22.30 16.79
CA GLN A 256 -9.15 22.72 15.59
C GLN A 256 -9.37 21.54 14.62
N TRP A 257 -8.31 20.76 14.34
CA TRP A 257 -8.41 19.54 13.55
C TRP A 257 -9.40 18.55 14.17
N THR A 258 -9.28 18.29 15.48
CA THR A 258 -10.16 17.35 16.19
C THR A 258 -11.62 17.75 16.06
N ALA A 259 -11.93 19.04 16.23
CA ALA A 259 -13.28 19.56 16.10
C ALA A 259 -13.82 19.43 14.66
N ALA A 260 -13.01 19.75 13.66
CA ALA A 260 -13.39 19.68 12.25
C ALA A 260 -13.64 18.24 11.79
N ILE A 261 -12.73 17.30 12.08
CA ILE A 261 -12.88 15.90 11.69
C ILE A 261 -14.03 15.24 12.45
N ARG A 262 -14.26 15.63 13.71
CA ARG A 262 -15.45 15.21 14.45
C ARG A 262 -16.74 15.70 13.79
N GLU A 263 -16.82 16.96 13.37
CA GLU A 263 -18.00 17.48 12.66
C GLU A 263 -18.26 16.69 11.37
N LEU A 264 -17.21 16.42 10.59
CA LEU A 264 -17.30 15.62 9.37
C LEU A 264 -17.88 14.21 9.66
N VAL A 265 -17.30 13.49 10.62
CA VAL A 265 -17.74 12.14 10.99
C VAL A 265 -19.16 12.14 11.55
N ASP A 266 -19.47 13.09 12.45
CA ASP A 266 -20.77 13.17 13.11
C ASP A 266 -21.87 13.56 12.09
N ASN A 267 -21.59 14.42 11.10
CA ASN A 267 -22.53 14.80 10.05
C ASN A 267 -22.79 13.64 9.08
N TYR A 268 -21.74 13.08 8.49
CA TYR A 268 -21.87 12.19 7.33
C TYR A 268 -21.83 10.70 7.67
N LYS A 269 -21.25 10.32 8.82
CA LYS A 269 -21.18 8.92 9.27
C LYS A 269 -20.64 7.99 8.16
N PRO A 270 -19.47 8.29 7.57
CA PRO A 270 -18.99 7.55 6.42
C PRO A 270 -18.73 6.07 6.76
N ASP A 271 -18.84 5.21 5.75
CA ASP A 271 -18.41 3.82 5.80
C ASP A 271 -16.87 3.72 5.81
N LEU A 272 -16.17 4.71 5.27
CA LEU A 272 -14.71 4.79 5.25
C LEU A 272 -14.23 6.21 5.59
N LEU A 273 -13.29 6.36 6.52
CA LEU A 273 -12.56 7.60 6.77
C LEU A 273 -11.08 7.39 6.40
N TYR A 274 -10.63 8.14 5.39
CA TYR A 274 -9.24 8.19 4.95
C TYR A 274 -8.57 9.41 5.58
N THR A 275 -7.46 9.21 6.26
CA THR A 275 -6.59 10.28 6.75
C THR A 275 -5.24 10.21 6.04
N ASP A 276 -4.85 11.30 5.39
CA ASP A 276 -3.57 11.38 4.67
C ASP A 276 -2.37 11.46 5.63
N GLY A 277 -1.34 10.67 5.33
CA GLY A 277 -0.17 10.42 6.15
C GLY A 277 -0.39 9.34 7.22
N VAL A 278 0.47 9.32 8.24
CA VAL A 278 0.37 8.38 9.37
C VAL A 278 -0.75 8.80 10.33
N VAL A 279 -0.98 8.05 11.42
CA VAL A 279 -1.95 8.50 12.44
C VAL A 279 -1.56 9.92 12.93
N PRO A 280 -2.47 10.91 12.90
CA PRO A 280 -2.10 12.31 13.16
C PRO A 280 -1.55 12.60 14.56
N PHE A 281 -0.55 13.51 14.55
CA PHE A 281 0.04 14.26 15.68
C PHE A 281 0.92 13.52 16.70
N GLY A 282 2.10 14.09 16.96
CA GLY A 282 2.97 13.77 18.10
C GLY A 282 3.66 12.39 18.06
N THR A 283 4.63 12.20 18.96
CA THR A 283 5.39 10.93 19.07
C THR A 283 4.54 9.75 19.57
N ASN A 284 3.44 10.05 20.30
CA ASN A 284 2.55 9.03 20.88
C ASN A 284 1.19 8.91 20.16
N HIS A 285 0.91 9.74 19.13
CA HIS A 285 -0.31 9.69 18.34
C HIS A 285 -1.62 9.89 19.12
N ILE A 286 -1.60 10.41 20.35
CA ILE A 286 -2.78 10.35 21.25
C ILE A 286 -4.01 11.06 20.67
N VAL A 287 -3.83 12.17 19.96
CA VAL A 287 -4.94 12.90 19.32
C VAL A 287 -5.57 12.08 18.20
N GLY A 288 -4.75 11.56 17.28
CA GLY A 288 -5.23 10.67 16.20
C GLY A 288 -5.85 9.38 16.74
N LEU A 289 -5.23 8.73 17.72
CA LEU A 289 -5.75 7.51 18.36
C LEU A 289 -7.10 7.76 19.05
N THR A 290 -7.29 8.93 19.67
CA THR A 290 -8.58 9.33 20.25
C THR A 290 -9.67 9.45 19.19
N MET A 291 -9.35 10.01 18.03
CA MET A 291 -10.31 10.09 16.93
C MET A 291 -10.66 8.72 16.34
N ILE A 292 -9.68 7.82 16.20
CA ILE A 292 -9.92 6.45 15.72
C ILE A 292 -10.80 5.66 16.71
N ALA A 293 -10.46 5.70 18.01
CA ALA A 293 -11.27 5.05 19.04
C ALA A 293 -12.72 5.56 19.03
N ARG A 294 -12.91 6.89 18.95
CA ARG A 294 -14.23 7.51 18.83
C ARG A 294 -14.96 7.04 17.56
N LEU A 295 -14.29 6.97 16.42
CA LEU A 295 -14.87 6.50 15.17
C LEU A 295 -15.41 5.08 15.31
N TYR A 296 -14.59 4.17 15.85
CA TYR A 296 -14.99 2.77 16.06
C TYR A 296 -16.13 2.62 17.07
N ASN A 297 -16.03 3.26 18.24
CA ASN A 297 -17.08 3.19 19.26
C ASN A 297 -18.40 3.79 18.77
N SER A 298 -18.36 4.96 18.12
CA SER A 298 -19.57 5.61 17.60
C SER A 298 -20.20 4.83 16.45
N ASN A 299 -19.40 4.15 15.62
CA ASN A 299 -19.90 3.27 14.58
C ASN A 299 -20.53 2.01 15.19
N ALA A 300 -19.85 1.36 16.14
CA ALA A 300 -20.36 0.18 16.83
C ALA A 300 -21.69 0.46 17.54
N ALA A 301 -21.82 1.61 18.21
CA ALA A 301 -23.06 2.03 18.87
C ALA A 301 -24.24 2.13 17.88
N ARG A 302 -23.97 2.52 16.62
CA ARG A 302 -24.99 2.62 15.56
C ARG A 302 -25.26 1.28 14.86
N ASN A 303 -24.35 0.32 14.99
CA ASN A 303 -24.34 -0.94 14.24
C ASN A 303 -24.43 -2.18 15.17
N LYS A 304 -25.24 -2.09 16.24
CA LYS A 304 -25.52 -3.20 17.16
C LYS A 304 -24.25 -3.84 17.74
N GLY A 305 -23.24 -3.02 18.04
CA GLY A 305 -21.95 -3.44 18.60
C GLY A 305 -20.90 -3.87 17.57
N LYS A 306 -21.25 -3.97 16.28
CA LYS A 306 -20.31 -4.31 15.21
C LYS A 306 -19.64 -3.06 14.66
N VAL A 307 -18.31 -3.07 14.56
CA VAL A 307 -17.57 -2.05 13.80
C VAL A 307 -17.70 -2.38 12.32
N ASP A 308 -18.41 -1.54 11.57
CA ASP A 308 -18.63 -1.66 10.12
C ASP A 308 -17.97 -0.51 9.33
N VAL A 309 -17.23 0.37 10.01
CA VAL A 309 -16.44 1.46 9.39
C VAL A 309 -15.01 1.02 9.13
N VAL A 310 -14.41 1.55 8.05
CA VAL A 310 -12.99 1.46 7.77
C VAL A 310 -12.32 2.79 8.13
N TYR A 311 -11.23 2.73 8.89
CA TYR A 311 -10.26 3.82 8.97
C TYR A 311 -9.02 3.39 8.18
N ASN A 312 -8.50 4.25 7.31
CA ASN A 312 -7.25 4.01 6.61
C ASN A 312 -6.29 5.20 6.69
N CYS A 313 -5.00 4.88 6.74
CA CYS A 313 -3.90 5.84 6.75
C CYS A 313 -2.62 5.18 6.22
N LYS A 314 -1.61 5.99 5.93
CA LYS A 314 -0.30 5.57 5.37
C LYS A 314 0.63 5.03 6.46
N GLN A 315 0.11 4.12 7.28
CA GLN A 315 0.85 3.50 8.39
C GLN A 315 0.49 2.02 8.50
N LYS A 316 1.51 1.21 8.82
CA LYS A 316 1.35 -0.22 9.03
C LYS A 316 0.20 -0.56 9.97
N SER A 317 -0.69 -1.41 9.49
CA SER A 317 -1.92 -1.78 10.18
C SER A 317 -1.66 -2.42 11.56
N ASP A 318 -0.85 -3.49 11.58
CA ASP A 318 -0.77 -4.48 12.66
C ASP A 318 -2.14 -4.82 13.30
N GLY A 319 -3.20 -4.88 12.48
CA GLY A 319 -4.56 -5.23 12.90
C GLY A 319 -5.40 -4.09 13.51
N ARG A 320 -4.97 -2.82 13.40
CA ARG A 320 -5.64 -1.68 14.06
C ARG A 320 -6.49 -0.82 13.13
N TRP A 321 -6.18 -0.83 11.84
CA TRP A 321 -6.79 -0.06 10.76
C TRP A 321 -6.45 -0.70 9.41
N VAL A 322 -6.89 -0.12 8.30
CA VAL A 322 -6.45 -0.52 6.96
C VAL A 322 -5.21 0.31 6.57
N GLU A 323 -4.12 -0.36 6.21
CA GLU A 323 -2.93 0.31 5.68
C GLU A 323 -3.17 0.75 4.24
N ASP A 324 -2.78 1.97 3.92
CA ASP A 324 -2.97 2.61 2.63
C ASP A 324 -1.61 2.96 1.99
N LEU A 325 -1.35 2.45 0.78
CA LEU A 325 -0.09 2.65 0.06
C LEU A 325 -0.26 3.65 -1.08
N GLU A 326 0.11 4.90 -0.84
CA GLU A 326 0.14 5.93 -1.88
C GLU A 326 0.91 5.50 -3.14
N ARG A 327 0.20 5.45 -4.27
CA ARG A 327 0.72 5.09 -5.60
C ARG A 327 1.58 3.84 -5.55
N GLY A 328 1.17 2.89 -4.72
CA GLY A 328 2.01 1.79 -4.28
C GLY A 328 1.41 0.42 -4.51
N ILE A 329 2.14 -0.59 -4.09
CA ILE A 329 1.73 -1.99 -4.18
C ILE A 329 2.41 -2.79 -3.07
N MET A 330 1.81 -3.87 -2.60
CA MET A 330 2.49 -4.80 -1.69
C MET A 330 3.30 -5.83 -2.48
N PRO A 331 4.43 -6.31 -1.93
CA PRO A 331 5.26 -7.30 -2.61
C PRO A 331 4.68 -8.73 -2.54
N LYS A 332 3.86 -9.00 -1.52
CA LYS A 332 3.34 -10.32 -1.18
C LYS A 332 1.90 -10.24 -0.65
N ILE A 333 1.31 -11.40 -0.34
CA ILE A 333 0.04 -11.46 0.38
C ILE A 333 0.25 -10.91 1.79
N GLU A 334 -0.51 -9.87 2.14
CA GLU A 334 -0.52 -9.34 3.50
C GLU A 334 -1.58 -10.05 4.36
N PRO A 335 -1.28 -10.33 5.65
CA PRO A 335 -2.24 -10.99 6.54
C PRO A 335 -3.44 -10.11 6.85
N TYR A 336 -3.24 -8.79 6.91
CA TYR A 336 -4.31 -7.81 7.11
C TYR A 336 -4.73 -7.21 5.76
N PRO A 337 -6.03 -6.98 5.53
CA PRO A 337 -6.48 -6.23 4.36
C PRO A 337 -5.85 -4.84 4.30
N TRP A 338 -5.46 -4.43 3.10
CA TRP A 338 -4.82 -3.15 2.81
C TRP A 338 -5.46 -2.49 1.58
N GLN A 339 -5.08 -1.26 1.29
CA GLN A 339 -5.52 -0.51 0.11
C GLN A 339 -4.32 0.15 -0.56
N THR A 340 -4.35 0.26 -1.88
CA THR A 340 -3.56 1.29 -2.58
C THR A 340 -4.51 2.39 -3.04
N ASP A 341 -4.12 3.63 -2.85
CA ASP A 341 -4.69 4.79 -3.49
C ASP A 341 -3.79 5.24 -4.64
N THR A 342 -4.39 5.50 -5.79
CA THR A 342 -3.64 5.98 -6.95
C THR A 342 -4.55 6.79 -7.86
N SER A 343 -4.00 7.37 -8.93
CA SER A 343 -4.73 8.20 -9.87
C SER A 343 -4.43 7.80 -11.31
N ILE A 344 -5.46 7.82 -12.15
CA ILE A 344 -5.28 7.73 -13.61
C ILE A 344 -4.48 8.94 -14.15
N GLY A 345 -4.40 10.02 -13.38
CA GLY A 345 -3.66 11.23 -13.73
C GLY A 345 -2.67 11.66 -12.62
N ASP A 346 -2.48 12.97 -12.51
CA ASP A 346 -2.08 13.61 -11.25
C ASP A 346 -3.23 13.47 -10.22
N TRP A 347 -3.10 13.95 -8.98
CA TRP A 347 -4.20 13.89 -8.02
C TRP A 347 -5.31 14.90 -8.35
N TYR A 348 -4.95 16.16 -8.66
CA TYR A 348 -5.86 17.15 -9.25
C TYR A 348 -5.74 17.19 -10.77
N TYR A 349 -6.73 17.77 -11.44
CA TYR A 349 -6.70 17.91 -12.90
C TYR A 349 -5.51 18.72 -13.38
N ASN A 350 -4.76 18.12 -14.29
CA ASN A 350 -3.63 18.72 -14.98
C ASN A 350 -3.86 18.54 -16.47
N ARG A 351 -4.10 19.63 -17.20
CA ARG A 351 -4.41 19.61 -18.63
C ARG A 351 -3.30 19.04 -19.51
N ASN A 352 -2.07 18.99 -18.98
CA ASN A 352 -0.90 18.47 -19.69
C ASN A 352 -0.59 17.01 -19.32
N TRP A 353 -1.40 16.39 -18.47
CA TRP A 353 -1.16 15.04 -17.99
C TRP A 353 -1.61 14.00 -19.02
N LYS A 354 -0.80 12.95 -19.19
CA LYS A 354 -1.17 11.78 -19.98
C LYS A 354 -1.81 10.73 -19.07
N PHE A 355 -3.09 10.44 -19.27
CA PHE A 355 -3.75 9.47 -18.41
C PHE A 355 -3.18 8.05 -18.57
N ARG A 356 -3.24 7.29 -17.49
CA ARG A 356 -2.81 5.88 -17.45
C ARG A 356 -3.73 5.06 -18.36
N PRO A 357 -3.22 4.07 -19.11
CA PRO A 357 -4.06 3.24 -19.95
C PRO A 357 -4.92 2.29 -19.11
N LEU A 358 -6.04 1.82 -19.68
CA LEU A 358 -6.93 0.85 -19.02
C LEU A 358 -6.21 -0.44 -18.56
N SER A 359 -5.25 -0.92 -19.36
CA SER A 359 -4.45 -2.11 -19.00
C SER A 359 -3.76 -1.94 -17.65
N TRP A 360 -3.23 -0.74 -17.37
CA TRP A 360 -2.58 -0.44 -16.11
C TRP A 360 -3.56 -0.52 -14.92
N VAL A 361 -4.76 0.04 -15.07
CA VAL A 361 -5.81 -0.02 -14.02
C VAL A 361 -6.22 -1.46 -13.74
N VAL A 362 -6.46 -2.25 -14.79
CA VAL A 362 -6.84 -3.66 -14.67
C VAL A 362 -5.74 -4.48 -14.01
N HIS A 363 -4.48 -4.30 -14.43
CA HIS A 363 -3.36 -5.04 -13.85
C HIS A 363 -3.15 -4.70 -12.38
N MET A 364 -3.23 -3.42 -12.01
CA MET A 364 -3.17 -2.97 -10.62
C MET A 364 -4.28 -3.61 -9.77
N LEU A 365 -5.53 -3.59 -10.26
CA LEU A 365 -6.66 -4.20 -9.55
C LEU A 365 -6.42 -5.71 -9.33
N VAL A 366 -6.04 -6.43 -10.38
CA VAL A 366 -5.85 -7.89 -10.30
C VAL A 366 -4.68 -8.27 -9.38
N ASP A 367 -3.55 -7.56 -9.45
CA ASP A 367 -2.38 -7.81 -8.60
C ASP A 367 -2.65 -7.48 -7.13
N ASN A 368 -3.31 -6.36 -6.85
CA ASN A 368 -3.66 -5.98 -5.48
C ASN A 368 -4.62 -7.00 -4.84
N VAL A 369 -5.65 -7.40 -5.57
CA VAL A 369 -6.67 -8.33 -5.06
C VAL A 369 -6.07 -9.69 -4.71
N SER A 370 -5.11 -10.18 -5.51
CA SER A 370 -4.43 -11.44 -5.21
C SER A 370 -3.49 -11.36 -4.00
N LYS A 371 -3.19 -10.15 -3.52
CA LYS A 371 -2.33 -9.87 -2.36
C LYS A 371 -3.08 -9.35 -1.13
N ASN A 372 -4.40 -9.54 -1.10
CA ASN A 372 -5.31 -9.11 -0.02
C ASN A 372 -5.60 -7.60 0.01
N GLY A 373 -5.36 -6.90 -1.11
CA GLY A 373 -5.54 -5.46 -1.24
C GLY A 373 -6.80 -5.04 -1.99
N ASN A 374 -7.20 -3.79 -1.77
CA ASN A 374 -8.15 -3.05 -2.58
C ASN A 374 -7.43 -1.97 -3.42
N LEU A 375 -8.07 -1.55 -4.52
CA LEU A 375 -7.66 -0.40 -5.33
C LEU A 375 -8.67 0.74 -5.15
N LEU A 376 -8.22 1.87 -4.61
CA LEU A 376 -8.92 3.14 -4.64
C LEU A 376 -8.36 3.99 -5.79
N LEU A 377 -9.10 4.08 -6.89
CA LEU A 377 -8.67 4.79 -8.08
C LEU A 377 -9.28 6.20 -8.12
N ASN A 378 -8.44 7.22 -8.05
CA ASN A 378 -8.84 8.58 -8.32
C ASN A 378 -9.14 8.77 -9.81
N VAL A 379 -10.37 9.18 -10.10
CA VAL A 379 -10.84 9.58 -11.43
C VAL A 379 -10.84 11.10 -11.46
N VAL A 380 -9.84 11.64 -12.15
CA VAL A 380 -9.54 13.08 -12.14
C VAL A 380 -10.61 13.87 -12.90
N GLN A 381 -11.19 14.87 -12.25
CA GLN A 381 -12.28 15.69 -12.79
C GLN A 381 -11.82 17.12 -13.06
N ARG A 382 -12.35 17.73 -14.13
CA ARG A 382 -12.21 19.15 -14.42
C ARG A 382 -12.81 20.01 -13.31
N PRO A 383 -12.44 21.29 -13.17
CA PRO A 383 -13.05 22.18 -12.17
C PRO A 383 -14.57 22.36 -12.34
N ASP A 384 -15.11 22.23 -13.55
CA ASP A 384 -16.56 22.26 -13.78
C ASP A 384 -17.27 20.94 -13.41
N GLY A 385 -16.52 19.89 -13.03
CA GLY A 385 -17.03 18.57 -12.65
C GLY A 385 -17.26 17.61 -13.80
N SER A 386 -16.89 17.98 -15.03
CA SER A 386 -16.88 17.07 -16.18
C SER A 386 -15.62 16.18 -16.21
N LEU A 387 -15.73 15.05 -16.91
CA LEU A 387 -14.60 14.18 -17.25
C LEU A 387 -14.18 14.44 -18.70
N ASP A 388 -12.90 14.25 -18.98
CA ASP A 388 -12.41 14.22 -20.37
C ASP A 388 -12.93 12.97 -21.08
N ALA A 389 -13.15 13.07 -22.40
CA ALA A 389 -13.76 12.00 -23.19
C ALA A 389 -12.99 10.67 -23.13
N GLU A 390 -11.65 10.71 -23.05
CA GLU A 390 -10.86 9.47 -22.93
C GLU A 390 -11.07 8.77 -21.56
N VAL A 391 -11.33 9.55 -20.50
CA VAL A 391 -11.61 9.00 -19.17
C VAL A 391 -12.99 8.36 -19.14
N GLU A 392 -13.99 8.98 -19.77
CA GLU A 392 -15.32 8.39 -19.97
C GLU A 392 -15.21 7.05 -20.73
N GLN A 393 -14.48 7.05 -21.85
CA GLN A 393 -14.24 5.85 -22.66
C GLN A 393 -13.52 4.75 -21.85
N MET A 394 -12.50 5.11 -21.08
CA MET A 394 -11.79 4.17 -20.22
C MET A 394 -12.72 3.51 -19.19
N LEU A 395 -13.62 4.28 -18.56
CA LEU A 395 -14.58 3.75 -17.59
C LEU A 395 -15.62 2.83 -18.24
N GLU A 396 -16.07 3.15 -19.45
CA GLU A 396 -16.96 2.28 -20.23
C GLU A 396 -16.27 0.95 -20.62
N GLN A 397 -15.01 1.01 -21.05
CA GLN A 397 -14.22 -0.18 -21.34
C GLN A 397 -13.94 -1.00 -20.08
N LEU A 398 -13.65 -0.35 -18.95
CA LEU A 398 -13.50 -1.01 -17.65
C LEU A 398 -14.80 -1.70 -17.23
N ALA A 399 -15.97 -1.11 -17.48
CA ALA A 399 -17.26 -1.76 -17.26
C ALA A 399 -17.41 -3.05 -18.08
N GLY A 400 -17.01 -3.03 -19.36
CA GLY A 400 -16.99 -4.22 -20.21
C GLY A 400 -16.08 -5.32 -19.68
N TRP A 401 -14.86 -4.95 -19.25
CA TRP A 401 -13.93 -5.88 -18.62
C TRP A 401 -14.49 -6.49 -17.32
N THR A 402 -15.09 -5.64 -16.47
CA THR A 402 -15.66 -6.02 -15.18
C THR A 402 -16.87 -6.96 -15.35
N ALA A 403 -17.70 -6.78 -16.38
CA ALA A 403 -18.81 -7.69 -16.66
C ALA A 403 -18.35 -9.14 -16.91
N ILE A 404 -17.14 -9.32 -17.44
CA ILE A 404 -16.55 -10.64 -17.73
C ILE A 404 -15.78 -11.17 -16.52
N HIS A 405 -14.90 -10.36 -15.93
CA HIS A 405 -13.91 -10.82 -14.94
C HIS A 405 -14.32 -10.58 -13.49
N GLY A 406 -15.41 -9.84 -13.25
CA GLY A 406 -15.83 -9.42 -11.92
C GLY A 406 -16.08 -10.56 -10.93
N GLU A 407 -16.46 -11.75 -11.42
CA GLU A 407 -16.64 -12.95 -10.58
C GLU A 407 -15.34 -13.37 -9.86
N ALA A 408 -14.19 -13.21 -10.52
CA ALA A 408 -12.88 -13.54 -9.96
C ALA A 408 -12.33 -12.44 -9.02
N ILE A 409 -12.93 -11.25 -9.04
CA ILE A 409 -12.50 -10.09 -8.25
C ILE A 409 -13.39 -9.92 -7.03
N PHE A 410 -14.68 -9.66 -7.22
CA PHE A 410 -15.56 -9.23 -6.12
C PHE A 410 -15.95 -10.38 -5.19
N GLY A 411 -15.75 -10.16 -3.90
CA GLY A 411 -15.98 -11.16 -2.85
C GLY A 411 -14.93 -12.29 -2.83
N SER A 412 -13.85 -12.19 -3.62
CA SER A 412 -12.78 -13.19 -3.60
C SER A 412 -11.80 -12.95 -2.44
N ARG A 413 -10.94 -13.95 -2.18
CA ARG A 413 -9.79 -13.84 -1.28
C ARG A 413 -8.53 -14.29 -2.01
N PRO A 414 -7.33 -13.88 -1.57
CA PRO A 414 -6.09 -14.49 -2.05
C PRO A 414 -6.15 -16.00 -1.97
N TRP A 415 -5.46 -16.69 -2.88
CA TRP A 415 -5.17 -18.10 -2.70
C TRP A 415 -3.98 -18.29 -1.74
N LEU A 416 -3.35 -19.46 -1.76
CA LEU A 416 -2.17 -19.79 -0.95
C LEU A 416 -0.90 -19.08 -1.46
N VAL A 417 -0.86 -18.72 -2.75
CA VAL A 417 0.14 -17.85 -3.37
C VAL A 417 -0.58 -16.79 -4.20
N TYR A 418 0.00 -15.59 -4.32
CA TYR A 418 -0.68 -14.48 -5.01
C TYR A 418 -0.64 -14.64 -6.54
N GLY A 419 0.32 -15.39 -7.07
CA GLY A 419 0.55 -15.47 -8.50
C GLY A 419 1.87 -16.10 -8.91
N GLU A 420 2.07 -16.12 -10.23
CA GLU A 420 3.26 -16.59 -10.94
C GLU A 420 3.71 -15.52 -11.95
N GLY A 421 4.91 -15.70 -12.51
CA GLY A 421 5.40 -14.88 -13.60
C GLY A 421 6.62 -14.02 -13.26
N PRO A 422 7.21 -13.38 -14.28
CA PRO A 422 8.49 -12.69 -14.14
C PRO A 422 8.41 -11.37 -13.37
N VAL A 423 7.24 -10.72 -13.31
CA VAL A 423 7.09 -9.41 -12.66
C VAL A 423 6.84 -9.53 -11.16
N ARG A 424 7.75 -8.94 -10.38
CA ARG A 424 7.64 -8.81 -8.93
C ARG A 424 7.52 -7.34 -8.51
N ALA A 425 6.47 -7.06 -7.74
CA ALA A 425 6.36 -5.84 -6.97
C ALA A 425 7.36 -5.87 -5.81
N ARG A 426 8.08 -4.77 -5.60
CA ARG A 426 9.06 -4.63 -4.50
C ARG A 426 8.46 -4.10 -3.21
N GLY A 427 7.19 -3.68 -3.24
CA GLY A 427 6.57 -3.01 -2.11
C GLY A 427 6.81 -1.50 -2.08
N GLY A 428 5.90 -0.77 -1.44
CA GLY A 428 6.11 0.61 -1.03
C GLY A 428 5.39 1.66 -1.87
N HIS A 429 5.45 2.91 -1.38
CA HIS A 429 4.81 4.08 -1.98
C HIS A 429 5.51 4.50 -3.29
N PHE A 430 4.73 4.97 -4.26
CA PHE A 430 5.19 5.42 -5.58
C PHE A 430 5.99 4.35 -6.36
N LYS A 431 5.48 3.11 -6.35
CA LYS A 431 6.10 1.90 -6.97
C LYS A 431 5.09 1.08 -7.76
N GLU A 432 4.28 1.73 -8.59
CA GLU A 432 3.12 1.15 -9.27
C GLU A 432 3.29 0.87 -10.78
N ASP A 433 4.48 1.14 -11.35
CA ASP A 433 4.74 0.99 -12.77
C ASP A 433 5.36 -0.36 -13.12
N PHE A 434 4.53 -1.26 -13.66
CA PHE A 434 4.91 -2.62 -14.05
C PHE A 434 4.49 -2.96 -15.48
N LYS A 435 5.33 -3.72 -16.17
CA LYS A 435 5.05 -4.25 -17.52
C LYS A 435 4.69 -5.73 -17.42
N TYR A 436 3.44 -6.00 -17.08
CA TYR A 436 2.91 -7.36 -17.04
C TYR A 436 2.73 -7.94 -18.44
N SER A 437 2.69 -9.27 -18.49
CA SER A 437 2.53 -10.09 -19.69
C SER A 437 1.56 -11.24 -19.44
N SER A 438 1.30 -12.06 -20.46
CA SER A 438 0.50 -13.27 -20.33
C SER A 438 1.16 -14.34 -19.45
N LYS A 439 2.45 -14.18 -19.11
CA LYS A 439 3.18 -15.05 -18.17
C LYS A 439 2.93 -14.65 -16.72
N ASP A 440 2.43 -13.45 -16.47
CA ASP A 440 2.09 -12.96 -15.14
C ASP A 440 0.66 -13.38 -14.81
N ILE A 441 0.54 -14.37 -13.93
CA ILE A 441 -0.75 -14.95 -13.53
C ILE A 441 -1.00 -14.56 -12.08
N ARG A 442 -2.23 -14.18 -11.75
CA ARG A 442 -2.66 -13.83 -10.39
C ARG A 442 -3.82 -14.71 -9.94
N PHE A 443 -3.80 -15.10 -8.68
CA PHE A 443 -4.76 -16.05 -8.14
C PHE A 443 -5.71 -15.43 -7.12
N THR A 444 -6.97 -15.81 -7.23
CA THR A 444 -7.99 -15.52 -6.21
C THR A 444 -8.86 -16.74 -5.99
N THR A 445 -9.54 -16.81 -4.86
CA THR A 445 -10.47 -17.89 -4.54
C THR A 445 -11.84 -17.35 -4.12
N LYS A 446 -12.88 -18.14 -4.40
CA LYS A 446 -14.23 -17.91 -3.90
C LYS A 446 -14.87 -19.26 -3.60
N GLY A 447 -15.01 -19.57 -2.31
CA GLY A 447 -15.36 -20.93 -1.87
C GLY A 447 -14.31 -21.94 -2.37
N ALA A 448 -14.75 -23.04 -2.97
CA ALA A 448 -13.86 -24.07 -3.53
C ALA A 448 -13.32 -23.74 -4.93
N THR A 449 -13.69 -22.59 -5.52
CA THR A 449 -13.25 -22.20 -6.86
C THR A 449 -11.95 -21.41 -6.78
N LEU A 450 -10.98 -21.80 -7.61
CA LEU A 450 -9.75 -21.05 -7.87
C LEU A 450 -9.90 -20.30 -9.19
N TYR A 451 -9.52 -19.03 -9.20
CA TYR A 451 -9.39 -18.23 -10.41
C TYR A 451 -7.92 -17.96 -10.70
N ALA A 452 -7.54 -18.09 -11.96
CA ALA A 452 -6.22 -17.73 -12.46
C ALA A 452 -6.38 -16.66 -13.55
N LEU A 453 -5.87 -15.46 -13.30
CA LEU A 453 -5.92 -14.33 -14.23
C LEU A 453 -4.54 -14.07 -14.82
N ALA A 454 -4.32 -14.46 -16.08
CA ALA A 454 -3.14 -14.03 -16.83
C ALA A 454 -3.32 -12.57 -17.28
N LEU A 455 -2.28 -11.75 -17.14
CA LEU A 455 -2.31 -10.30 -17.39
C LEU A 455 -1.96 -9.90 -18.84
N ALA A 456 -2.30 -10.77 -19.78
CA ALA A 456 -2.49 -10.51 -21.22
C ALA A 456 -2.94 -11.81 -21.89
N TRP A 457 -3.42 -11.71 -23.14
CA TRP A 457 -3.64 -12.88 -23.97
C TRP A 457 -2.31 -13.45 -24.53
N PRO A 458 -2.01 -14.76 -24.35
CA PRO A 458 -0.77 -15.35 -24.88
C PRO A 458 -0.83 -15.51 -26.40
N GLN A 459 0.27 -15.17 -27.09
CA GLN A 459 0.34 -15.20 -28.55
C GLN A 459 0.24 -16.61 -29.14
N ASP A 460 0.71 -17.63 -28.41
CA ASP A 460 0.64 -19.04 -28.81
C ASP A 460 -0.70 -19.69 -28.43
N GLY A 461 -1.64 -18.93 -27.86
CA GLY A 461 -2.94 -19.42 -27.43
C GLY A 461 -2.88 -20.41 -26.26
N ARG A 462 -1.78 -20.45 -25.49
CA ARG A 462 -1.62 -21.40 -24.37
C ARG A 462 -1.27 -20.70 -23.06
N ILE A 463 -1.85 -21.20 -21.98
CA ILE A 463 -1.49 -20.81 -20.61
C ILE A 463 -1.01 -22.04 -19.87
N THR A 464 0.10 -21.89 -19.14
CA THR A 464 0.59 -22.91 -18.21
C THR A 464 0.55 -22.35 -16.79
N ILE A 465 -0.27 -22.95 -15.93
CA ILE A 465 -0.35 -22.62 -14.51
C ILE A 465 0.54 -23.62 -13.76
N ARG A 466 1.76 -23.21 -13.42
CA ARG A 466 2.79 -24.11 -12.87
C ARG A 466 2.46 -24.54 -11.44
N SER A 467 1.80 -23.67 -10.68
CA SER A 467 1.33 -23.96 -9.32
C SER A 467 0.35 -25.14 -9.27
N LEU A 468 -0.29 -25.48 -10.38
CA LEU A 468 -1.25 -26.59 -10.48
C LEU A 468 -0.69 -27.83 -11.19
N ALA A 469 0.65 -27.98 -11.22
CA ALA A 469 1.28 -29.21 -11.69
C ALA A 469 0.74 -30.45 -10.94
N LYS A 470 0.76 -31.61 -11.62
CA LYS A 470 0.45 -32.91 -11.02
C LYS A 470 1.63 -33.27 -10.09
N PRO A 471 1.45 -33.33 -8.76
CA PRO A 471 2.56 -33.65 -7.89
C PRO A 471 2.97 -35.12 -8.10
N ALA A 472 4.28 -35.39 -8.18
CA ALA A 472 4.80 -36.75 -8.29
C ALA A 472 4.67 -37.46 -6.93
N GLY A 473 3.65 -38.32 -6.80
CA GLY A 473 3.49 -39.17 -5.62
C GLY A 473 4.55 -40.26 -5.53
N PRO A 474 4.95 -40.68 -4.31
CA PRO A 474 5.71 -41.92 -4.16
C PRO A 474 4.88 -43.10 -4.69
N THR A 475 5.54 -44.03 -5.36
CA THR A 475 4.92 -45.29 -5.76
C THR A 475 4.98 -46.27 -4.59
N VAL A 476 3.82 -46.76 -4.16
CA VAL A 476 3.70 -47.73 -3.07
C VAL A 476 3.33 -49.08 -3.65
N ALA A 477 4.05 -50.12 -3.27
CA ALA A 477 3.71 -51.50 -3.60
C ALA A 477 2.57 -51.98 -2.68
N ILE A 478 1.42 -52.32 -3.26
CA ILE A 478 0.28 -52.90 -2.58
C ILE A 478 0.23 -54.38 -2.92
N THR A 479 0.52 -55.24 -1.94
CA THR A 479 0.40 -56.70 -2.12
C THR A 479 -0.98 -57.13 -1.65
N SER A 480 -1.78 -57.67 -2.58
CA SER A 480 -3.08 -58.28 -2.26
C SER A 480 -2.89 -59.65 -1.59
N GLY A 481 -3.88 -60.12 -0.83
CA GLY A 481 -3.81 -61.38 -0.08
C GLY A 481 -3.55 -62.66 -0.89
N GLY A 482 -3.54 -62.58 -2.23
CA GLY A 482 -3.14 -63.66 -3.14
C GLY A 482 -1.69 -63.58 -3.65
N GLY A 483 -0.86 -62.66 -3.14
CA GLY A 483 0.56 -62.53 -3.50
C GLY A 483 0.85 -61.62 -4.71
N ALA A 484 -0.18 -61.06 -5.36
CA ALA A 484 0.02 -60.09 -6.44
C ALA A 484 0.34 -58.70 -5.87
N THR A 485 1.51 -58.17 -6.24
CA THR A 485 1.95 -56.81 -5.91
C THR A 485 1.61 -55.85 -7.04
N VAL A 486 0.88 -54.79 -6.72
CA VAL A 486 0.54 -53.70 -7.64
C VAL A 486 1.18 -52.41 -7.14
N THR A 487 1.89 -51.69 -7.99
CA THR A 487 2.45 -50.38 -7.64
C THR A 487 1.39 -49.30 -7.87
N ALA A 488 1.01 -48.59 -6.81
CA ALA A 488 0.08 -47.46 -6.86
C ALA A 488 0.83 -46.15 -6.61
N VAL A 489 0.60 -45.12 -7.43
CA VAL A 489 1.09 -43.76 -7.16
C VAL A 489 0.18 -43.12 -6.11
N VAL A 490 0.76 -42.61 -5.02
CA VAL A 490 -0.01 -41.87 -4.02
C VAL A 490 -0.51 -40.56 -4.63
N ASP A 491 -1.82 -40.35 -4.65
CA ASP A 491 -2.40 -39.09 -5.06
C ASP A 491 -2.08 -38.01 -4.02
N LEU A 492 -1.28 -37.03 -4.42
CA LEU A 492 -0.87 -35.91 -3.57
C LEU A 492 -1.75 -34.67 -3.74
N GLY A 493 -2.85 -34.76 -4.51
CA GLY A 493 -3.81 -33.68 -4.71
C GLY A 493 -3.66 -32.95 -6.05
N ASN A 494 -4.16 -31.71 -6.11
CA ASN A 494 -4.42 -30.97 -7.35
C ASN A 494 -5.33 -31.75 -8.32
N ASN A 495 -6.43 -32.29 -7.81
CA ASN A 495 -7.39 -33.06 -8.60
C ASN A 495 -8.37 -32.13 -9.30
N ILE A 496 -7.96 -31.62 -10.45
CA ILE A 496 -8.72 -30.67 -11.25
C ILE A 496 -9.86 -31.41 -11.96
N THR A 497 -11.09 -30.95 -11.76
CA THR A 497 -12.30 -31.54 -12.36
C THR A 497 -12.89 -30.67 -13.47
N SER A 498 -12.62 -29.36 -13.46
CA SER A 498 -13.08 -28.46 -14.53
C SER A 498 -12.17 -27.25 -14.68
N VAL A 499 -12.03 -26.80 -15.92
CA VAL A 499 -11.38 -25.54 -16.32
C VAL A 499 -12.27 -24.88 -17.35
N SER A 500 -12.65 -23.63 -17.11
CA SER A 500 -13.47 -22.82 -18.01
C SER A 500 -12.92 -21.41 -18.15
N LEU A 501 -13.22 -20.75 -19.27
CA LEU A 501 -12.81 -19.38 -19.55
C LEU A 501 -13.94 -18.42 -19.18
N LEU A 502 -13.67 -17.43 -18.34
CA LEU A 502 -14.66 -16.40 -18.00
C LEU A 502 -15.10 -15.64 -19.25
N GLY A 503 -16.40 -15.41 -19.38
CA GLY A 503 -16.99 -14.75 -20.55
C GLY A 503 -17.07 -15.59 -21.82
N SER A 504 -16.80 -16.91 -21.73
CA SER A 504 -16.94 -17.83 -22.87
C SER A 504 -17.64 -19.12 -22.47
N TYR A 505 -18.41 -19.68 -23.40
CA TYR A 505 -19.01 -21.01 -23.30
C TYR A 505 -18.20 -22.07 -24.04
N ALA A 506 -17.05 -21.70 -24.65
CA ALA A 506 -16.20 -22.63 -25.36
C ALA A 506 -15.61 -23.68 -24.40
N THR A 507 -15.67 -24.95 -24.80
CA THR A 507 -14.97 -26.02 -24.10
C THR A 507 -13.46 -25.86 -24.32
N LEU A 508 -12.69 -25.87 -23.23
CA LEU A 508 -11.24 -25.75 -23.29
C LEU A 508 -10.58 -27.12 -23.33
N ALA A 509 -9.59 -27.29 -24.20
CA ALA A 509 -8.67 -28.41 -24.12
C ALA A 509 -7.60 -28.11 -23.07
N TRP A 510 -7.47 -28.96 -22.05
CA TRP A 510 -6.46 -28.80 -21.01
C TRP A 510 -5.89 -30.14 -20.56
N LYS A 511 -4.68 -30.10 -20.04
CA LYS A 511 -3.98 -31.26 -19.48
C LYS A 511 -3.14 -30.84 -18.30
N GLN A 512 -3.23 -31.59 -17.20
CA GLN A 512 -2.32 -31.45 -16.08
C GLN A 512 -1.06 -32.28 -16.36
N THR A 513 0.12 -31.65 -16.32
CA THR A 513 1.42 -32.27 -16.55
C THR A 513 2.30 -32.11 -15.30
N ALA A 514 3.52 -32.64 -15.35
CA ALA A 514 4.54 -32.38 -14.32
C ALA A 514 4.97 -30.91 -14.26
N ASP A 515 4.77 -30.14 -15.34
CA ASP A 515 5.18 -28.73 -15.45
C ASP A 515 4.06 -27.75 -15.09
N GLY A 516 2.80 -28.19 -15.03
CA GLY A 516 1.66 -27.33 -14.72
C GLY A 516 0.32 -27.83 -15.29
N LEU A 517 -0.75 -27.08 -15.02
CA LEU A 517 -1.98 -27.17 -15.80
C LEU A 517 -1.79 -26.38 -17.11
N VAL A 518 -1.75 -27.08 -18.24
CA VAL A 518 -1.66 -26.50 -19.58
C VAL A 518 -3.06 -26.38 -20.17
N VAL A 519 -3.45 -25.18 -20.56
CA VAL A 519 -4.77 -24.85 -21.12
C VAL A 519 -4.60 -24.24 -22.50
N THR A 520 -5.30 -24.79 -23.49
CA THR A 520 -5.38 -24.23 -24.84
C THR A 520 -6.61 -23.31 -24.92
N LEU A 521 -6.37 -22.06 -25.29
CA LEU A 521 -7.39 -21.03 -25.40
C LEU A 521 -8.06 -21.03 -26.78
N PRO A 522 -9.31 -20.56 -26.90
CA PRO A 522 -9.97 -20.38 -28.18
C PRO A 522 -9.27 -19.29 -29.01
N ALA A 523 -9.42 -19.33 -30.34
CA ALA A 523 -8.86 -18.28 -31.22
C ALA A 523 -9.50 -16.91 -30.98
N GLN A 524 -10.79 -16.88 -30.64
CA GLN A 524 -11.49 -15.64 -30.29
C GLN A 524 -11.17 -15.25 -28.84
N LYS A 525 -10.55 -14.07 -28.68
CA LYS A 525 -10.24 -13.51 -27.37
C LYS A 525 -11.50 -12.95 -26.71
N VAL A 526 -11.69 -13.24 -25.42
CA VAL A 526 -12.72 -12.58 -24.60
C VAL A 526 -12.28 -11.21 -24.09
N SER A 527 -10.97 -10.97 -24.03
CA SER A 527 -10.35 -9.72 -23.58
C SER A 527 -8.90 -9.67 -24.06
N GLU A 528 -8.44 -8.48 -24.47
CA GLU A 528 -7.02 -8.25 -24.77
C GLU A 528 -6.17 -8.06 -23.50
N LEU A 529 -6.81 -7.68 -22.39
CA LEU A 529 -6.13 -7.31 -21.15
C LEU A 529 -5.82 -8.51 -20.27
N THR A 530 -6.69 -9.52 -20.28
CA THR A 530 -6.60 -10.64 -19.34
C THR A 530 -7.20 -11.92 -19.89
N VAL A 531 -6.72 -13.05 -19.38
CA VAL A 531 -7.40 -14.34 -19.49
C VAL A 531 -7.80 -14.79 -18.09
N GLY A 532 -9.09 -14.85 -17.80
CA GLY A 532 -9.60 -15.35 -16.53
C GLY A 532 -10.04 -16.81 -16.65
N LEU A 533 -9.31 -17.73 -16.01
CA LEU A 533 -9.69 -19.13 -15.91
C LEU A 533 -10.39 -19.40 -14.59
N LYS A 534 -11.51 -20.12 -14.64
CA LYS A 534 -12.23 -20.66 -13.48
C LYS A 534 -11.94 -22.15 -13.36
N ILE A 535 -11.37 -22.54 -12.22
CA ILE A 535 -10.82 -23.87 -11.97
C ILE A 535 -11.50 -24.46 -10.74
N THR A 536 -12.03 -25.67 -10.87
CA THR A 536 -12.58 -26.44 -9.75
C THR A 536 -11.90 -27.79 -9.63
N GLY A 537 -11.82 -28.29 -8.41
CA GLY A 537 -11.17 -29.55 -8.10
C GLY A 537 -11.13 -29.78 -6.60
N THR A 538 -10.46 -30.84 -6.18
CA THR A 538 -10.15 -31.09 -4.76
C THR A 538 -8.66 -30.92 -4.51
N ASP A 539 -8.32 -30.52 -3.28
CA ASP A 539 -6.94 -30.37 -2.81
C ASP A 539 -6.06 -29.50 -3.72
N LEU A 540 -6.63 -28.39 -4.23
CA LEU A 540 -5.89 -27.41 -5.03
C LEU A 540 -4.87 -26.69 -4.13
N LYS A 541 -3.59 -27.04 -4.29
CA LYS A 541 -2.45 -26.52 -3.54
C LYS A 541 -1.28 -26.18 -4.49
N PRO A 542 -0.56 -25.09 -4.25
CA PRO A 542 0.55 -24.71 -5.11
C PRO A 542 1.69 -25.72 -5.00
N VAL A 543 2.14 -26.24 -6.14
CA VAL A 543 3.40 -27.01 -6.23
C VAL A 543 4.56 -26.02 -6.38
N PRO A 544 5.65 -26.17 -5.60
CA PRO A 544 6.84 -25.35 -5.80
C PRO A 544 7.43 -25.54 -7.19
N PHE A 545 7.75 -24.44 -7.87
CA PHE A 545 8.49 -24.46 -9.13
C PHE A 545 9.53 -23.35 -9.13
N VAL A 546 10.59 -23.52 -9.93
CA VAL A 546 11.59 -22.46 -10.13
C VAL A 546 10.94 -21.37 -10.98
N GLN A 547 10.62 -20.26 -10.33
CA GLN A 547 10.09 -19.09 -11.01
C GLN A 547 11.25 -18.28 -11.59
N GLU A 548 11.21 -18.01 -12.89
CA GLU A 548 12.21 -17.17 -13.55
C GLU A 548 11.86 -15.70 -13.38
N PHE A 549 12.79 -14.91 -12.85
CA PHE A 549 12.62 -13.47 -12.63
C PHE A 549 13.35 -12.64 -13.67
N GLU A 550 12.78 -11.47 -13.99
CA GLU A 550 13.51 -10.45 -14.75
C GLU A 550 14.76 -10.03 -13.99
N PRO A 551 15.93 -10.05 -14.64
CA PRO A 551 17.17 -9.63 -14.01
C PRO A 551 17.19 -8.12 -13.73
N ILE A 552 17.81 -7.72 -12.62
CA ILE A 552 18.05 -6.32 -12.27
C ILE A 552 18.96 -5.68 -13.32
N ARG A 553 18.56 -4.50 -13.80
CA ARG A 553 19.30 -3.70 -14.77
C ARG A 553 19.97 -2.51 -14.09
N ALA A 554 20.96 -1.94 -14.77
CA ALA A 554 21.62 -0.73 -14.34
C ALA A 554 20.67 0.49 -14.38
N ASP A 555 20.93 1.48 -13.53
CA ASP A 555 20.35 2.82 -13.64
C ASP A 555 20.94 3.58 -14.84
N ASP A 556 20.44 4.79 -15.10
CA ASP A 556 20.91 5.65 -16.23
C ASP A 556 22.40 6.00 -16.14
N LYS A 557 23.02 5.84 -14.95
CA LYS A 557 24.45 6.04 -14.72
C LYS A 557 25.25 4.75 -14.83
N GLY A 558 24.60 3.63 -15.17
CA GLY A 558 25.23 2.32 -15.30
C GLY A 558 25.41 1.57 -13.98
N ASN A 559 24.87 2.04 -12.85
CA ASN A 559 25.04 1.41 -11.54
C ASN A 559 23.95 0.38 -11.24
N PHE A 560 24.31 -0.65 -10.48
CA PHE A 560 23.35 -1.63 -9.96
C PHE A 560 23.16 -1.44 -8.45
N SER A 561 21.91 -1.37 -8.02
CA SER A 561 21.53 -1.39 -6.61
C SER A 561 20.81 -2.71 -6.32
N LEU A 562 21.51 -3.63 -5.63
CA LEU A 562 21.00 -4.95 -5.27
C LEU A 562 20.50 -4.89 -3.82
N ARG A 563 19.22 -4.57 -3.64
CA ARG A 563 18.66 -4.31 -2.30
C ARG A 563 18.19 -5.60 -1.65
N ALA A 564 18.07 -5.61 -0.33
CA ALA A 564 17.48 -6.71 0.42
C ALA A 564 16.10 -7.14 -0.13
N ASP A 565 15.28 -6.18 -0.55
CA ASP A 565 13.96 -6.40 -1.16
C ASP A 565 14.03 -7.17 -2.50
N ASP A 566 15.15 -7.08 -3.20
CA ASP A 566 15.36 -7.68 -4.52
C ASP A 566 16.03 -9.06 -4.44
N ALA A 567 16.38 -9.51 -3.24
CA ALA A 567 17.17 -10.71 -3.02
C ALA A 567 16.30 -11.97 -3.03
N ASP A 568 16.72 -12.98 -3.78
CA ASP A 568 16.27 -14.35 -3.54
C ASP A 568 17.02 -14.89 -2.32
N LEU A 569 16.26 -15.39 -1.35
CA LEU A 569 16.80 -15.96 -0.12
C LEU A 569 16.84 -17.48 -0.21
N HIS A 570 17.99 -18.05 0.11
CA HIS A 570 18.23 -19.48 0.03
C HIS A 570 18.51 -20.01 1.43
N GLY A 571 17.44 -20.45 2.10
CA GLY A 571 17.50 -20.93 3.47
C GLY A 571 16.12 -21.00 4.11
N SER A 572 16.07 -21.54 5.32
CA SER A 572 14.84 -21.71 6.10
C SER A 572 14.72 -20.70 7.25
N ARG A 573 15.84 -20.10 7.68
CA ARG A 573 15.90 -19.13 8.79
C ARG A 573 16.11 -17.70 8.32
N ILE A 574 16.99 -17.52 7.34
CA ILE A 574 17.21 -16.24 6.67
C ILE A 574 15.89 -15.67 6.13
N LYS A 575 15.60 -14.42 6.46
CA LYS A 575 14.37 -13.76 6.02
C LYS A 575 14.57 -12.26 5.87
N GLN A 576 13.66 -11.63 5.14
CA GLN A 576 13.54 -10.18 5.12
C GLN A 576 12.88 -9.68 6.40
N GLU A 577 13.41 -8.57 6.91
CA GLU A 577 12.86 -7.81 8.02
C GLU A 577 12.73 -6.35 7.58
N THR A 578 11.63 -5.71 7.97
CA THR A 578 11.35 -4.31 7.63
C THR A 578 11.08 -3.52 8.90
N LYS A 579 11.85 -2.45 9.10
CA LYS A 579 11.65 -1.48 10.19
C LYS A 579 11.48 -0.09 9.59
N GLY A 580 10.30 0.50 9.76
CA GLY A 580 9.94 1.74 9.06
C GLY A 580 9.90 1.51 7.55
N VAL A 581 10.64 2.33 6.79
CA VAL A 581 10.68 2.29 5.31
C VAL A 581 11.89 1.52 4.75
N HIS A 582 12.67 0.86 5.60
CA HIS A 582 13.90 0.17 5.19
C HIS A 582 13.83 -1.33 5.48
N THR A 583 14.05 -2.14 4.44
CA THR A 583 14.19 -3.59 4.56
C THR A 583 15.66 -3.99 4.64
N ASN A 584 15.92 -5.05 5.39
CA ASN A 584 17.18 -5.80 5.36
C ASN A 584 16.90 -7.29 5.35
N ILE A 585 17.93 -8.05 5.00
CA ILE A 585 17.98 -9.49 5.21
C ILE A 585 18.57 -9.70 6.60
N GLY A 586 17.93 -10.51 7.43
CA GLY A 586 18.35 -10.81 8.79
C GLY A 586 17.99 -12.24 9.18
N PHE A 587 18.12 -12.56 10.47
CA PHE A 587 18.04 -13.93 11.00
C PHE A 587 18.93 -14.94 10.26
N TRP A 588 20.06 -14.44 9.76
CA TRP A 588 21.00 -15.21 8.97
C TRP A 588 22.04 -15.89 9.86
N ASP A 589 21.57 -16.75 10.76
CA ASP A 589 22.41 -17.43 11.75
C ASP A 589 23.04 -18.71 11.21
N ASN A 590 22.52 -19.25 10.11
CA ASN A 590 23.00 -20.48 9.49
C ASN A 590 23.94 -20.16 8.31
N ALA A 591 25.20 -20.58 8.42
CA ALA A 591 26.24 -20.27 7.45
C ALA A 591 26.08 -20.93 6.07
N SER A 592 25.24 -21.97 5.96
CA SER A 592 24.92 -22.59 4.67
C SER A 592 23.85 -21.82 3.88
N GLU A 593 23.15 -20.90 4.53
CA GLU A 593 22.16 -20.04 3.89
C GLU A 593 22.84 -18.89 3.17
N TRP A 594 22.18 -18.36 2.14
CA TRP A 594 22.77 -17.35 1.27
C TRP A 594 21.71 -16.55 0.52
N VAL A 595 22.16 -15.49 -0.14
CA VAL A 595 21.26 -14.57 -0.86
C VAL A 595 21.80 -14.33 -2.26
N SER A 596 20.89 -14.05 -3.19
CA SER A 596 21.27 -13.79 -4.57
C SER A 596 20.41 -12.77 -5.29
N TRP A 597 21.00 -12.17 -6.33
CA TRP A 597 20.32 -11.31 -7.28
C TRP A 597 20.69 -11.74 -8.69
N LYS A 598 19.68 -11.88 -9.56
CA LYS A 598 19.91 -12.00 -11.00
C LYS A 598 20.09 -10.59 -11.56
N VAL A 599 21.19 -10.34 -12.27
CA VAL A 599 21.51 -9.02 -12.88
C VAL A 599 21.76 -9.19 -14.38
N LYS A 600 21.46 -8.17 -15.18
CA LYS A 600 21.73 -8.16 -16.62
C LYS A 600 22.62 -6.99 -16.98
N PHE A 601 23.82 -7.31 -17.46
CA PHE A 601 24.76 -6.35 -18.00
C PHE A 601 24.50 -6.18 -19.50
N ASP A 602 24.12 -4.98 -19.92
CA ASP A 602 23.89 -4.69 -21.34
C ASP A 602 25.21 -4.47 -22.12
N ALA A 603 26.33 -4.22 -21.40
CA ALA A 603 27.66 -4.06 -21.96
C ALA A 603 28.77 -4.51 -20.97
N PRO A 604 29.99 -4.83 -21.43
CA PRO A 604 31.15 -5.00 -20.56
C PRO A 604 31.45 -3.74 -19.72
N GLY A 605 32.15 -3.90 -18.59
CA GLY A 605 32.54 -2.76 -17.75
C GLY A 605 33.22 -3.14 -16.45
N LYS A 606 33.88 -2.16 -15.81
CA LYS A 606 34.47 -2.29 -14.46
C LYS A 606 33.54 -1.66 -13.43
N PHE A 607 33.40 -2.33 -12.29
CA PHE A 607 32.48 -1.91 -11.23
C PHE A 607 33.15 -1.98 -9.87
N LYS A 608 33.01 -0.91 -9.08
CA LYS A 608 33.34 -0.93 -7.66
C LYS A 608 32.21 -1.60 -6.88
N VAL A 609 32.55 -2.58 -6.05
CA VAL A 609 31.60 -3.37 -5.26
C VAL A 609 31.63 -2.89 -3.81
N SER A 610 30.44 -2.63 -3.25
CA SER A 610 30.26 -2.29 -1.83
C SER A 610 29.00 -2.97 -1.27
N ALA A 611 28.94 -3.10 0.05
CA ALA A 611 27.77 -3.64 0.74
C ALA A 611 27.39 -2.77 1.94
N GLN A 612 26.10 -2.79 2.29
CA GLN A 612 25.56 -2.16 3.49
C GLN A 612 25.13 -3.24 4.47
N TYR A 613 25.66 -3.20 5.70
CA TYR A 613 25.46 -4.24 6.71
C TYR A 613 25.28 -3.66 8.11
N ALA A 614 24.73 -4.45 9.02
CA ALA A 614 24.72 -4.21 10.47
C ALA A 614 25.00 -5.53 11.21
N THR A 615 25.71 -5.51 12.32
CA THR A 615 25.96 -6.70 13.15
C THR A 615 26.37 -6.31 14.55
N THR A 616 25.88 -7.01 15.57
CA THR A 616 26.38 -6.83 16.94
C THR A 616 27.61 -7.68 17.26
N HIS A 617 28.02 -8.54 16.32
CA HIS A 617 29.21 -9.38 16.46
C HIS A 617 30.46 -8.65 15.99
N ASP A 618 31.59 -8.94 16.62
CA ASP A 618 32.88 -8.47 16.13
C ASP A 618 33.48 -9.45 15.12
N GLY A 619 34.12 -8.94 14.07
CA GLY A 619 34.82 -9.73 13.06
C GLY A 619 33.93 -10.63 12.19
N ALA A 620 32.70 -10.21 11.85
CA ALA A 620 31.89 -10.93 10.87
C ALA A 620 32.48 -10.75 9.45
N GLU A 621 32.55 -11.82 8.66
CA GLU A 621 33.07 -11.80 7.29
C GLU A 621 32.15 -12.52 6.31
N PHE A 622 31.94 -11.92 5.15
CA PHE A 622 31.09 -12.43 4.09
C PHE A 622 31.82 -12.34 2.74
N ALA A 623 31.29 -13.00 1.72
CA ALA A 623 31.83 -12.95 0.38
C ALA A 623 30.72 -12.58 -0.62
N VAL A 624 31.02 -11.64 -1.52
CA VAL A 624 30.22 -11.35 -2.72
C VAL A 624 30.85 -12.06 -3.91
N GLU A 625 30.08 -12.89 -4.60
CA GLU A 625 30.51 -13.59 -5.80
C GLU A 625 29.71 -13.12 -7.01
N LEU A 626 30.43 -12.83 -8.10
CA LEU A 626 29.87 -12.39 -9.37
C LEU A 626 30.88 -12.72 -10.49
N ALA A 627 30.41 -13.12 -11.67
CA ALA A 627 31.26 -13.37 -12.85
C ALA A 627 32.47 -14.28 -12.55
N GLY A 628 32.29 -15.31 -11.71
CA GLY A 628 33.34 -16.25 -11.29
C GLY A 628 34.42 -15.66 -10.37
N LYS A 629 34.29 -14.41 -9.92
CA LYS A 629 35.20 -13.79 -8.95
C LYS A 629 34.53 -13.69 -7.58
N ARG A 630 35.35 -13.80 -6.53
CA ARG A 630 34.94 -13.70 -5.13
C ARG A 630 35.62 -12.50 -4.47
N LEU A 631 34.83 -11.60 -3.91
CA LEU A 631 35.30 -10.44 -3.14
C LEU A 631 34.89 -10.60 -1.68
N ASN A 632 35.85 -10.57 -0.76
CA ASN A 632 35.57 -10.75 0.66
C ASN A 632 35.31 -9.39 1.33
N GLY A 633 34.25 -9.32 2.12
CA GLY A 633 33.87 -8.15 2.91
C GLY A 633 34.02 -8.42 4.40
N LYS A 634 34.50 -7.41 5.13
CA LYS A 634 34.49 -7.38 6.60
C LYS A 634 33.33 -6.51 7.08
N ALA A 635 32.62 -7.01 8.08
CA ALA A 635 31.52 -6.35 8.78
C ALA A 635 31.89 -6.11 10.26
N PRO A 636 32.61 -5.01 10.57
CA PRO A 636 32.82 -4.55 11.93
C PRO A 636 31.54 -4.43 12.76
N LYS A 637 31.67 -4.58 14.09
CA LYS A 637 30.56 -4.42 15.03
C LYS A 637 29.91 -3.02 14.89
N THR A 638 28.59 -3.00 14.77
CA THR A 638 27.74 -1.80 14.75
C THR A 638 27.06 -1.58 16.10
N ALA A 639 26.43 -0.42 16.31
CA ALA A 639 25.76 -0.10 17.57
C ALA A 639 24.51 -0.97 17.84
N GLY A 640 23.97 -1.60 16.79
CA GLY A 640 22.85 -2.52 16.85
C GLY A 640 22.53 -3.12 15.48
N TRP A 641 21.58 -4.06 15.47
CA TRP A 641 21.13 -4.76 14.25
C TRP A 641 20.46 -3.85 13.20
N ASP A 642 20.12 -2.61 13.57
CA ASP A 642 19.53 -1.60 12.69
C ASP A 642 20.49 -0.44 12.33
N ASP A 643 21.72 -0.43 12.87
CA ASP A 643 22.73 0.61 12.60
C ASP A 643 23.59 0.23 11.40
N PHE A 644 23.08 0.47 10.19
CA PHE A 644 23.75 0.05 8.96
C PHE A 644 24.94 0.92 8.58
N LYS A 645 26.08 0.27 8.30
CA LYS A 645 27.30 0.90 7.77
C LYS A 645 27.62 0.36 6.37
N GLY A 646 28.42 1.11 5.61
CA GLY A 646 28.93 0.69 4.31
C GLY A 646 30.33 0.09 4.41
N THR A 647 30.62 -0.92 3.60
CA THR A 647 31.98 -1.46 3.40
C THR A 647 32.27 -1.64 1.91
N GLY A 648 33.50 -1.34 1.49
CA GLY A 648 33.98 -1.59 0.13
C GLY A 648 34.63 -2.95 0.03
N LEU A 649 34.35 -3.69 -1.05
CA LEU A 649 34.85 -5.06 -1.25
C LEU A 649 35.92 -5.17 -2.34
N GLY A 650 36.02 -4.16 -3.22
CA GLY A 650 37.00 -4.11 -4.31
C GLY A 650 36.34 -3.78 -5.64
N THR A 651 37.00 -4.18 -6.73
CA THR A 651 36.55 -3.94 -8.10
C THR A 651 36.38 -5.26 -8.84
N ILE A 652 35.35 -5.34 -9.67
CA ILE A 652 35.08 -6.46 -10.55
C ILE A 652 35.00 -5.99 -12.00
N GLU A 653 35.37 -6.86 -12.93
CA GLU A 653 35.30 -6.59 -14.36
C GLU A 653 34.37 -7.61 -15.01
N ILE A 654 33.38 -7.09 -15.72
CA ILE A 654 32.43 -7.86 -16.52
C ILE A 654 32.91 -7.79 -17.97
N THR A 655 33.31 -8.94 -18.52
CA THR A 655 33.97 -9.00 -19.82
C THR A 655 33.00 -9.18 -21.00
N LYS A 656 31.77 -9.63 -20.74
CA LYS A 656 30.73 -9.84 -21.76
C LYS A 656 29.36 -9.37 -21.25
N PRO A 657 28.50 -8.82 -22.13
CA PRO A 657 27.09 -8.61 -21.81
C PRO A 657 26.41 -9.94 -21.47
N GLY A 658 25.34 -9.87 -20.68
CA GLY A 658 24.51 -11.02 -20.36
C GLY A 658 23.99 -11.01 -18.93
N GLU A 659 23.20 -12.03 -18.63
CA GLU A 659 22.69 -12.28 -17.29
C GLU A 659 23.77 -12.93 -16.42
N GLN A 660 23.86 -12.50 -15.17
CA GLN A 660 24.79 -13.00 -14.17
C GLN A 660 24.07 -13.13 -12.83
N LEU A 661 24.55 -14.02 -11.98
CA LEU A 661 24.09 -14.13 -10.60
C LEU A 661 25.11 -13.44 -9.69
N VAL A 662 24.63 -12.50 -8.88
CA VAL A 662 25.39 -11.95 -7.75
C VAL A 662 24.95 -12.70 -6.51
N THR A 663 25.89 -13.26 -5.75
CA THR A 663 25.55 -13.97 -4.50
C THR A 663 26.30 -13.37 -3.32
N VAL A 664 25.69 -13.44 -2.13
CA VAL A 664 26.39 -13.19 -0.88
C VAL A 664 26.30 -14.44 -0.01
N ARG A 665 27.45 -14.87 0.52
CA ARG A 665 27.59 -16.05 1.38
C ARG A 665 28.46 -15.71 2.59
N ALA A 666 28.44 -16.58 3.60
CA ALA A 666 29.48 -16.60 4.61
C ALA A 666 30.86 -16.74 3.94
N LYS A 667 31.86 -15.98 4.40
CA LYS A 667 33.24 -16.12 3.87
C LYS A 667 33.78 -17.50 4.18
N ASP A 668 33.54 -17.98 5.39
CA ASP A 668 33.90 -19.32 5.85
C ASP A 668 32.78 -19.81 6.78
N PRO A 669 32.12 -20.94 6.47
CA PRO A 669 31.05 -21.46 7.30
C PRO A 669 31.45 -21.77 8.74
N ALA A 670 32.72 -22.13 9.00
CA ALA A 670 33.19 -22.48 10.34
C ALA A 670 33.33 -21.27 11.27
N THR A 671 33.47 -20.07 10.70
CA THR A 671 33.70 -18.82 11.45
C THR A 671 32.57 -17.81 11.26
N TRP A 672 31.45 -18.23 10.67
CA TRP A 672 30.32 -17.36 10.36
C TRP A 672 29.74 -16.70 11.61
N LYS A 673 29.47 -15.41 11.48
CA LYS A 673 28.77 -14.59 12.44
C LYS A 673 27.68 -13.83 11.69
N ALA A 674 26.48 -13.85 12.23
CA ALA A 674 25.33 -13.27 11.55
C ALA A 674 25.52 -11.78 11.26
N ILE A 675 25.06 -11.36 10.08
CA ILE A 675 24.94 -9.96 9.69
C ILE A 675 23.52 -9.71 9.23
N ASN A 676 23.03 -8.51 9.47
CA ASN A 676 21.95 -7.94 8.69
C ASN A 676 22.53 -7.32 7.43
N LEU A 677 22.02 -7.68 6.25
CA LEU A 677 22.47 -7.16 4.97
C LEU A 677 21.36 -6.31 4.34
N ARG A 678 21.65 -5.04 4.03
CA ARG A 678 20.68 -4.12 3.42
C ARG A 678 20.80 -4.01 1.91
N ALA A 679 22.02 -4.01 1.38
CA ALA A 679 22.24 -3.95 -0.06
C ALA A 679 23.68 -4.34 -0.45
N VAL A 680 23.84 -4.76 -1.71
CA VAL A 680 25.10 -4.74 -2.44
C VAL A 680 24.98 -3.70 -3.58
N ARG A 681 26.04 -2.93 -3.85
CA ARG A 681 26.07 -1.95 -4.94
C ARG A 681 27.23 -2.23 -5.88
N LEU A 682 26.95 -2.18 -7.17
CA LEU A 682 27.94 -2.19 -8.24
C LEU A 682 27.95 -0.81 -8.88
N GLN A 683 28.95 -0.01 -8.58
CA GLN A 683 29.09 1.33 -9.15
C GLN A 683 29.98 1.26 -10.39
N LYS A 684 29.46 1.67 -11.54
CA LYS A 684 30.23 1.71 -12.79
C LYS A 684 31.40 2.68 -12.63
N MET A 685 32.58 2.24 -13.05
CA MET A 685 33.82 3.02 -13.02
C MET A 685 34.05 3.78 -14.32
#